data_AF-A0A739DQ72-F1
#
_entry.id   AF-A0A739DQ72-F1
#
_cell.length_a   1.000
_cell.length_b   1.000
_cell.length_c   1.000
_cell.angle_alpha   90.00
_cell.angle_beta   90.00
_cell.angle_gamma   90.00
#
_symmetry.space_group_name_H-M   'P 1'
#
loop_
_entity.id
_entity.type
_entity.pdbx_description
1 polymer ?
#
loop_
_entity_poly.entity_id
_entity_poly.type
_entity_poly.pdbx_seq_one_letter_code
_entity_poly.pdbx_strand_id
1 'polypeptide(L)'
;MTDTSQWLCDFFGDGNLLKLDRLLENVENAYPADLKAVLLPLYESATDAQWPIILPWCDAHRWVFFAAAETDRTTLELSNVLNARLGSADVIADRKVTLVPAQGATSLSETALLRHCPAGFIRIELLPTKQKDKPAKERVFAALKDVITLFRDRPSMVRTVKRPFGRILSDFILANSQKDETTSDALLQELKNNGALSRRNLMLLELQQAGKLERWDTLLNHDSLVDLVRGRIPTTLMRMLLKAYQQVYFTPDIHGYPQASPADLRPQCLALHPLFTQMPFLSQDDADIAAWKSWATGVMLIGEVDLLNALPERLKTDWLSGLHTWASRPFNVVSPPDTTATTSVPDTLQQLATYLQASLTATQEEITSYAQTLHTLDQQLMEQAMAVPLLKTLIEEIRHLSNPQIVGWDICFSRLCQSEVDSNNLVQLVALESENWPADSFHEATMLQLLSSQVPPDAFPILRNVMPAFIEWLERHQLSLSSTTWLKWLDVLAMEQSVSQADIKLAAMATDRFLQGSVSQEAYQQSGAMLELIVERASSFRNLSALCELIELFLDAPVQDLATLTSLWLRVQSFVGGIWARLDPTTRTVMRNLATGVLGEGAESVFPAEKDSGTADAEDELPDLSGARVAIYSLTEGAARRAKQMLETLFAGIRVEICHAHTATDKLVNQAKQADYFIFSAGSATHQAFYAVSAQRRDLIYPTGKGAGSMLNAFIAHVQK
;
A
#
# COMPACT_ATOMS: atom_id res chain seq x y z
N MET A 1 -23.72 25.74 41.96
CA MET A 1 -24.29 24.69 41.09
C MET A 1 -23.22 24.36 40.06
N THR A 2 -22.39 23.38 40.37
CA THR A 2 -21.42 22.81 39.42
C THR A 2 -22.22 21.99 38.42
N ASP A 3 -22.14 22.37 37.15
CA ASP A 3 -22.83 21.72 36.02
C ASP A 3 -22.28 20.30 35.88
N THR A 4 -22.94 19.34 36.53
CA THR A 4 -22.49 17.95 36.57
C THR A 4 -23.01 17.24 35.33
N SER A 5 -22.12 16.75 34.48
CA SER A 5 -22.47 16.10 33.21
C SER A 5 -23.53 15.02 33.39
N GLN A 6 -24.57 15.03 32.54
CA GLN A 6 -25.72 14.12 32.62
C GLN A 6 -25.32 12.63 32.69
N TRP A 7 -24.26 12.22 31.98
CA TRP A 7 -23.80 10.84 31.99
C TRP A 7 -23.23 10.38 33.36
N LEU A 8 -22.65 11.29 34.15
CA LEU A 8 -22.18 10.99 35.51
C LEU A 8 -23.38 10.80 36.45
N CYS A 9 -24.42 11.61 36.28
CA CYS A 9 -25.69 11.41 36.99
C CYS A 9 -26.29 10.03 36.67
N ASP A 10 -26.26 9.63 35.40
CA ASP A 10 -26.71 8.30 34.97
C ASP A 10 -25.84 7.18 35.59
N PHE A 11 -24.52 7.36 35.65
CA PHE A 11 -23.60 6.38 36.25
C PHE A 11 -23.84 6.18 37.76
N PHE A 12 -24.06 7.26 38.51
CA PHE A 12 -24.34 7.24 39.96
C PHE A 12 -25.84 7.12 40.31
N GLY A 13 -26.66 6.76 39.33
CA GLY A 13 -28.12 6.61 39.44
C GLY A 13 -28.58 5.42 40.29
N ASP A 14 -29.74 4.84 39.96
CA ASP A 14 -30.46 3.86 40.80
C ASP A 14 -29.71 2.53 41.05
N GLY A 15 -28.63 2.27 40.29
CA GLY A 15 -27.77 1.10 40.49
C GLY A 15 -26.61 1.29 41.47
N ASN A 16 -26.25 2.52 41.84
CA ASN A 16 -25.07 2.81 42.67
C ASN A 16 -25.49 3.41 44.02
N LEU A 17 -25.04 2.81 45.13
CA LEU A 17 -25.29 3.36 46.48
C LEU A 17 -24.45 4.61 46.77
N LEU A 18 -23.42 4.89 45.96
CA LEU A 18 -22.67 6.14 46.03
C LEU A 18 -23.48 7.26 45.37
N LYS A 19 -23.74 8.33 46.13
CA LYS A 19 -24.53 9.48 45.67
C LYS A 19 -23.66 10.72 45.54
N LEU A 20 -23.70 11.33 44.36
CA LEU A 20 -22.91 12.52 44.01
C LEU A 20 -23.19 13.69 44.97
N ASP A 21 -24.45 13.94 45.29
CA ASP A 21 -24.85 15.05 46.18
C ASP A 21 -24.21 14.92 47.58
N ARG A 22 -24.07 13.70 48.10
CA ARG A 22 -23.43 13.43 49.41
C ARG A 22 -21.90 13.59 49.36
N LEU A 23 -21.29 13.47 48.18
CA LEU A 23 -19.86 13.64 47.96
C LEU A 23 -19.52 15.13 47.81
N LEU A 24 -20.26 15.84 46.94
CA LEU A 24 -19.95 17.19 46.48
C LEU A 24 -20.55 18.29 47.34
N GLU A 25 -21.73 18.06 47.94
CA GLU A 25 -22.43 19.06 48.74
C GLU A 25 -22.24 18.82 50.25
N ASN A 26 -22.30 19.89 51.04
CA ASN A 26 -22.28 19.83 52.50
C ASN A 26 -23.72 19.69 53.02
N VAL A 27 -24.36 18.56 52.71
CA VAL A 27 -25.71 18.19 53.18
C VAL A 27 -25.63 17.44 54.51
N GLU A 28 -26.71 17.39 55.32
CA GLU A 28 -26.76 16.70 56.62
C GLU A 28 -26.29 15.23 56.59
N ASN A 29 -26.35 14.57 55.42
CA ASN A 29 -25.91 13.18 55.20
C ASN A 29 -24.66 13.07 54.31
N ALA A 30 -23.77 14.07 54.34
CA ALA A 30 -22.51 14.05 53.60
C ALA A 30 -21.60 12.90 54.04
N TYR A 31 -20.78 12.38 53.10
CA TYR A 31 -19.80 11.35 53.45
C TYR A 31 -18.76 11.87 54.44
N PRO A 32 -18.26 11.03 55.37
CA PRO A 32 -17.20 11.42 56.29
C PRO A 32 -15.89 11.77 55.56
N ALA A 33 -15.06 12.60 56.19
CA ALA A 33 -13.90 13.23 55.54
C ALA A 33 -12.87 12.23 55.01
N ASP A 34 -12.69 11.10 55.69
CA ASP A 34 -11.82 10.00 55.27
C ASP A 34 -12.30 9.34 53.96
N LEU A 35 -13.61 9.11 53.84
CA LEU A 35 -14.20 8.55 52.62
C LEU A 35 -14.21 9.57 51.48
N LYS A 36 -14.48 10.85 51.78
CA LYS A 36 -14.40 11.94 50.79
C LYS A 36 -12.99 12.06 50.21
N ALA A 37 -11.95 12.01 51.05
CA ALA A 37 -10.54 12.12 50.61
C ALA A 37 -10.13 11.03 49.60
N VAL A 38 -10.83 9.90 49.62
CA VAL A 38 -10.55 8.74 48.78
C VAL A 38 -11.44 8.72 47.52
N LEU A 39 -12.71 9.11 47.63
CA LEU A 39 -13.65 9.11 46.50
C LEU A 39 -13.52 10.33 45.60
N LEU A 40 -13.12 11.48 46.15
CA LEU A 40 -13.06 12.73 45.39
C LEU A 40 -12.09 12.67 44.21
N PRO A 41 -10.85 12.13 44.34
CA PRO A 41 -9.93 12.01 43.20
C PRO A 41 -10.46 11.11 42.07
N LEU A 42 -11.25 10.08 42.42
CA LEU A 42 -11.87 9.19 41.44
C LEU A 42 -13.00 9.91 40.67
N TYR A 43 -13.81 10.71 41.36
CA TYR A 43 -14.82 11.53 40.72
C TYR A 43 -14.18 12.62 39.84
N GLU A 44 -13.19 13.35 40.37
CA GLU A 44 -12.44 14.39 39.64
C GLU A 44 -11.81 13.83 38.35
N SER A 45 -11.43 12.54 38.37
CA SER A 45 -10.91 11.87 37.19
C SER A 45 -11.84 11.94 35.98
N ALA A 46 -13.16 12.02 36.20
CA ALA A 46 -14.17 12.08 35.16
C ALA A 46 -14.63 13.50 34.80
N THR A 47 -14.28 14.52 35.60
CA THR A 47 -14.71 15.92 35.39
C THR A 47 -13.66 16.78 34.72
N ASP A 48 -12.37 16.44 34.84
CA ASP A 48 -11.27 17.26 34.34
C ASP A 48 -11.10 17.25 32.80
N ALA A 49 -11.94 16.50 32.07
CA ALA A 49 -11.75 16.17 30.65
C ALA A 49 -10.38 15.55 30.33
N GLN A 50 -9.78 14.87 31.32
CA GLN A 50 -8.47 14.23 31.23
C GLN A 50 -8.56 12.73 31.52
N TRP A 51 -7.85 11.94 30.73
CA TRP A 51 -7.75 10.49 30.88
C TRP A 51 -6.65 10.08 31.87
N PRO A 52 -6.80 8.97 32.60
CA PRO A 52 -7.88 7.99 32.52
C PRO A 52 -9.04 8.34 33.47
N ILE A 53 -10.23 7.84 33.14
CA ILE A 53 -11.41 7.91 34.01
C ILE A 53 -11.43 6.66 34.89
N ILE A 54 -11.50 6.81 36.20
CA ILE A 54 -11.70 5.69 37.13
C ILE A 54 -12.83 6.02 38.10
N LEU A 55 -13.94 5.28 38.00
CA LEU A 55 -15.15 5.54 38.78
C LEU A 55 -15.49 4.38 39.74
N PRO A 56 -15.91 4.70 40.98
CA PRO A 56 -16.32 3.71 41.95
C PRO A 56 -17.81 3.37 41.86
N TRP A 57 -18.13 2.11 42.10
CA TRP A 57 -19.47 1.59 42.24
C TRP A 57 -19.58 0.69 43.47
N CYS A 58 -20.68 0.80 44.19
CA CYS A 58 -20.90 0.04 45.41
C CYS A 58 -22.37 -0.37 45.57
N ASP A 59 -22.56 -1.60 46.04
CA ASP A 59 -23.84 -2.10 46.57
C ASP A 59 -23.68 -2.53 48.05
N ALA A 60 -24.72 -3.13 48.63
CA ALA A 60 -24.71 -3.56 50.02
C ALA A 60 -23.65 -4.65 50.33
N HIS A 61 -23.07 -5.28 49.32
CA HIS A 61 -22.25 -6.49 49.43
C HIS A 61 -20.84 -6.32 48.88
N ARG A 62 -20.61 -5.50 47.85
CA ARG A 62 -19.34 -5.41 47.13
C ARG A 62 -19.04 -4.01 46.61
N TRP A 63 -17.74 -3.80 46.36
CA TRP A 63 -17.20 -2.63 45.68
C TRP A 63 -16.61 -3.06 44.35
N VAL A 64 -16.89 -2.27 43.31
CA VAL A 64 -16.39 -2.44 41.95
C VAL A 64 -15.85 -1.10 41.48
N PHE A 65 -14.72 -1.11 40.79
CA PHE A 65 -14.19 0.08 40.13
C PHE A 65 -14.14 -0.14 38.63
N PHE A 66 -14.43 0.91 37.89
CA PHE A 66 -14.43 0.90 36.44
C PHE A 66 -13.42 1.91 35.93
N ALA A 67 -12.49 1.46 35.09
CA ALA A 67 -11.44 2.30 34.52
C ALA A 67 -11.56 2.37 32.99
N ALA A 68 -11.48 3.56 32.41
CA ALA A 68 -11.60 3.79 30.96
C ALA A 68 -10.57 4.82 30.47
N ALA A 69 -10.21 4.72 29.19
CA ALA A 69 -9.31 5.65 28.50
C ALA A 69 -9.92 6.09 27.15
N GLU A 70 -9.28 7.05 26.50
CA GLU A 70 -9.78 7.72 25.29
C GLU A 70 -9.92 6.81 24.08
N THR A 71 -8.90 6.01 23.84
CA THR A 71 -8.75 5.17 22.64
C THR A 71 -8.46 3.73 23.05
N ASP A 72 -8.77 2.78 22.17
CA ASP A 72 -8.48 1.34 22.38
C ASP A 72 -7.04 1.09 22.83
N ARG A 73 -6.09 1.77 22.18
CA ARG A 73 -4.66 1.65 22.51
C ARG A 73 -4.39 2.12 23.93
N THR A 74 -4.89 3.29 24.29
CA THR A 74 -4.72 3.82 25.65
C THR A 74 -5.48 3.00 26.69
N THR A 75 -6.59 2.36 26.34
CA THR A 75 -7.34 1.46 27.22
C THR A 75 -6.54 0.17 27.47
N LEU A 76 -5.89 -0.38 26.45
CA LEU A 76 -4.99 -1.52 26.61
C LEU A 76 -3.75 -1.16 27.45
N GLU A 77 -3.15 0.02 27.22
CA GLU A 77 -2.06 0.54 28.04
C GLU A 77 -2.50 0.70 29.51
N LEU A 78 -3.69 1.27 29.75
CA LEU A 78 -4.27 1.41 31.08
C LEU A 78 -4.47 0.05 31.75
N SER A 79 -4.93 -0.96 31.00
CA SER A 79 -5.06 -2.33 31.49
C SER A 79 -3.73 -2.90 31.96
N ASN A 80 -2.66 -2.69 31.20
CA ASN A 80 -1.32 -3.15 31.56
C ASN A 80 -0.80 -2.44 32.82
N VAL A 81 -1.00 -1.13 32.93
CA VAL A 81 -0.61 -0.33 34.10
C VAL A 81 -1.37 -0.79 35.35
N LEU A 82 -2.69 -0.98 35.23
CA LEU A 82 -3.53 -1.48 36.32
C LEU A 82 -3.10 -2.89 36.76
N ASN A 83 -2.80 -3.78 35.82
CA ASN A 83 -2.31 -5.12 36.14
C ASN A 83 -0.97 -5.11 36.86
N ALA A 84 -0.03 -4.26 36.43
CA ALA A 84 1.25 -4.09 37.09
C ALA A 84 1.12 -3.47 38.49
N ARG A 85 0.23 -2.48 38.67
CA ARG A 85 0.10 -1.74 39.94
C ARG A 85 -0.71 -2.47 41.00
N LEU A 86 -1.81 -3.13 40.63
CA LEU A 86 -2.74 -3.76 41.57
C LEU A 86 -2.37 -5.22 41.90
N GLY A 87 -1.60 -5.90 41.04
CA GLY A 87 -1.20 -7.30 41.24
C GLY A 87 -2.41 -8.24 41.38
N SER A 88 -2.30 -9.28 42.23
CA SER A 88 -3.37 -10.28 42.47
C SER A 88 -3.72 -10.49 43.95
N ALA A 89 -3.19 -9.66 44.86
CA ALA A 89 -3.28 -9.89 46.30
C ALA A 89 -4.61 -9.44 46.92
N ASP A 90 -5.16 -8.31 46.47
CA ASP A 90 -6.38 -7.70 47.02
C ASP A 90 -7.57 -7.73 46.04
N VAL A 91 -7.31 -7.94 44.74
CA VAL A 91 -8.28 -7.82 43.63
C VAL A 91 -8.18 -9.00 42.66
N ILE A 92 -9.28 -9.32 41.97
CA ILE A 92 -9.36 -10.41 40.97
C ILE A 92 -8.37 -10.16 39.83
N ALA A 93 -7.62 -11.18 39.42
CA ALA A 93 -6.48 -11.06 38.49
C ALA A 93 -6.86 -10.97 37.00
N ASP A 94 -8.01 -11.52 36.58
CA ASP A 94 -8.44 -11.48 35.18
C ASP A 94 -9.13 -10.15 34.85
N ARG A 95 -8.34 -9.13 34.53
CA ARG A 95 -8.80 -7.78 34.15
C ARG A 95 -8.66 -7.62 32.65
N LYS A 96 -9.77 -7.79 31.95
CA LYS A 96 -9.88 -7.60 30.51
C LYS A 96 -10.70 -6.35 30.22
N VAL A 97 -10.46 -5.77 29.05
CA VAL A 97 -11.30 -4.70 28.51
C VAL A 97 -12.67 -5.29 28.17
N THR A 98 -13.70 -4.74 28.79
CA THR A 98 -15.10 -5.13 28.65
C THR A 98 -15.81 -4.10 27.77
N LEU A 99 -16.53 -4.60 26.76
CA LEU A 99 -17.22 -3.79 25.76
C LEU A 99 -18.74 -3.96 25.82
N VAL A 100 -19.23 -4.86 26.67
CA VAL A 100 -20.64 -5.18 26.82
C VAL A 100 -20.98 -5.08 28.31
N PRO A 101 -22.07 -4.39 28.69
CA PRO A 101 -22.45 -4.31 30.09
C PRO A 101 -22.86 -5.70 30.59
N ALA A 102 -22.41 -6.04 31.79
CA ALA A 102 -22.81 -7.23 32.50
C ALA A 102 -24.32 -7.21 32.79
N GLN A 103 -24.91 -8.40 32.83
CA GLN A 103 -26.27 -8.57 33.34
C GLN A 103 -26.26 -8.49 34.87
N GLY A 104 -27.09 -7.63 35.45
CA GLY A 104 -27.25 -7.48 36.90
C GLY A 104 -27.06 -6.07 37.43
N ALA A 105 -26.65 -5.95 38.70
CA ALA A 105 -26.70 -4.69 39.46
C ALA A 105 -25.85 -3.54 38.87
N THR A 106 -24.77 -3.83 38.15
CA THR A 106 -23.88 -2.82 37.55
C THR A 106 -24.29 -2.40 36.14
N SER A 107 -25.31 -3.03 35.54
CA SER A 107 -25.67 -2.89 34.13
C SER A 107 -25.95 -1.44 33.71
N LEU A 108 -26.65 -0.68 34.55
CA LEU A 108 -26.98 0.73 34.27
C LEU A 108 -25.74 1.62 34.23
N SER A 109 -24.86 1.50 35.23
CA SER A 109 -23.62 2.27 35.33
C SER A 109 -22.63 1.90 34.22
N GLU A 110 -22.52 0.60 33.89
CA GLU A 110 -21.68 0.15 32.77
C GLU A 110 -22.20 0.63 31.42
N THR A 111 -23.52 0.66 31.23
CA THR A 111 -24.12 1.21 30.01
C THR A 111 -23.85 2.71 29.87
N ALA A 112 -23.99 3.48 30.95
CA ALA A 112 -23.68 4.90 30.97
C ALA A 112 -22.18 5.14 30.65
N LEU A 113 -21.29 4.33 31.22
CA LEU A 113 -19.85 4.42 30.97
C LEU A 113 -19.51 4.06 29.52
N LEU A 114 -20.12 3.03 28.92
CA LEU A 114 -19.88 2.64 27.54
C LEU A 114 -20.41 3.66 26.52
N ARG A 115 -21.52 4.34 26.82
CA ARG A 115 -21.99 5.47 25.98
C ARG A 115 -20.99 6.62 25.97
N HIS A 116 -20.34 6.88 27.10
CA HIS A 116 -19.33 7.94 27.21
C HIS A 116 -17.95 7.51 26.68
N CYS A 117 -17.60 6.23 26.85
CA CYS A 117 -16.31 5.64 26.49
C CYS A 117 -16.51 4.41 25.58
N PRO A 118 -16.65 4.62 24.25
CA PRO A 118 -16.86 3.50 23.30
C PRO A 118 -15.68 2.53 23.21
N ALA A 119 -14.47 2.96 23.60
CA ALA A 119 -13.25 2.14 23.65
C ALA A 119 -13.27 1.03 24.73
N GLY A 120 -14.32 0.98 25.56
CA GLY A 120 -14.51 -0.02 26.61
C GLY A 120 -13.97 0.40 27.97
N PHE A 121 -14.22 -0.45 28.97
CA PHE A 121 -13.78 -0.25 30.35
C PHE A 121 -13.15 -1.50 30.95
N ILE A 122 -12.33 -1.32 31.98
CA ILE A 122 -11.70 -2.39 32.76
C ILE A 122 -12.40 -2.46 34.11
N ARG A 123 -12.85 -3.66 34.46
CA ARG A 123 -13.56 -3.93 35.71
C ARG A 123 -12.58 -4.41 36.78
N ILE A 124 -12.66 -3.81 37.96
CA ILE A 124 -11.74 -4.07 39.07
C ILE A 124 -12.59 -4.42 40.29
N GLU A 125 -12.54 -5.70 40.69
CA GLU A 125 -13.27 -6.22 41.84
C GLU A 125 -12.32 -6.71 42.92
N LEU A 126 -12.67 -6.43 44.17
CA LEU A 126 -12.00 -7.01 45.34
C LEU A 126 -12.23 -8.52 45.40
N LEU A 127 -11.22 -9.25 45.87
CA LEU A 127 -11.38 -10.68 46.14
C LEU A 127 -12.50 -10.91 47.18
N PRO A 128 -13.30 -11.98 47.06
CA PRO A 128 -14.40 -12.27 47.99
C PRO A 128 -13.96 -12.27 49.47
N THR A 129 -12.76 -12.76 49.77
CA THR A 129 -12.17 -12.78 51.12
C THR A 129 -11.76 -11.41 51.64
N LYS A 130 -11.62 -10.41 50.76
CA LYS A 130 -11.15 -9.04 51.04
C LYS A 130 -12.26 -7.99 50.99
N GLN A 131 -13.49 -8.35 50.64
CA GLN A 131 -14.61 -7.40 50.53
C GLN A 131 -14.98 -6.69 51.84
N LYS A 132 -14.66 -7.27 53.01
CA LYS A 132 -14.86 -6.65 54.34
C LYS A 132 -13.57 -6.10 54.96
N ASP A 133 -12.42 -6.30 54.31
CA ASP A 133 -11.09 -5.91 54.80
C ASP A 133 -10.86 -4.42 54.52
N LYS A 134 -10.98 -3.58 55.56
CA LYS A 134 -10.81 -2.13 55.46
C LYS A 134 -9.42 -1.73 54.92
N PRO A 135 -8.29 -2.23 55.45
CA PRO A 135 -6.98 -1.88 54.91
C PRO A 135 -6.74 -2.38 53.48
N ALA A 136 -7.37 -3.50 53.06
CA ALA A 136 -7.32 -3.91 51.65
C ALA A 136 -8.00 -2.91 50.73
N LYS A 137 -9.17 -2.38 51.12
CA LYS A 137 -9.86 -1.31 50.36
C LYS A 137 -8.99 -0.06 50.25
N GLU A 138 -8.42 0.40 51.37
CA GLU A 138 -7.56 1.59 51.39
C GLU A 138 -6.34 1.45 50.45
N ARG A 139 -5.72 0.26 50.40
CA ARG A 139 -4.62 -0.02 49.45
C ARG A 139 -5.07 0.05 47.99
N VAL A 140 -6.22 -0.54 47.67
CA VAL A 140 -6.76 -0.51 46.29
C VAL A 140 -7.08 0.92 45.87
N PHE A 141 -7.71 1.71 46.75
CA PHE A 141 -7.98 3.12 46.49
C PHE A 141 -6.72 3.95 46.27
N ALA A 142 -5.71 3.78 47.13
CA ALA A 142 -4.42 4.45 46.96
C ALA A 142 -3.77 4.05 45.62
N ALA A 143 -3.79 2.76 45.27
CA ALA A 143 -3.26 2.28 44.00
C ALA A 143 -4.00 2.85 42.78
N LEU A 144 -5.34 2.96 42.82
CA LEU A 144 -6.12 3.58 41.74
C LEU A 144 -5.80 5.07 41.58
N LYS A 145 -5.66 5.79 42.70
CA LYS A 145 -5.23 7.19 42.69
C LYS A 145 -3.83 7.35 42.07
N ASP A 146 -2.89 6.48 42.44
CA ASP A 146 -1.55 6.49 41.87
C ASP A 146 -1.58 6.22 40.35
N VAL A 147 -2.46 5.33 39.89
CA VAL A 147 -2.63 5.06 38.45
C VAL A 147 -3.14 6.29 37.73
N ILE A 148 -4.12 7.03 38.27
CA ILE A 148 -4.59 8.28 37.65
C ILE A 148 -3.42 9.26 37.50
N THR A 149 -2.66 9.50 38.57
CA THR A 149 -1.52 10.42 38.56
C THR A 149 -0.45 9.97 37.57
N LEU A 150 0.00 8.72 37.63
CA LEU A 150 1.05 8.18 36.75
C LEU A 150 0.64 8.22 35.28
N PHE A 151 -0.63 7.98 34.99
CA PHE A 151 -1.14 7.94 33.62
C PHE A 151 -1.38 9.34 33.05
N ARG A 152 -1.59 10.36 33.91
CA ARG A 152 -1.64 11.77 33.53
C ARG A 152 -0.24 12.40 33.38
N ASP A 153 0.69 12.04 34.26
CA ASP A 153 2.08 12.53 34.25
C ASP A 153 2.94 11.84 33.20
N ARG A 154 2.42 10.81 32.51
CA ARG A 154 3.16 10.10 31.47
C ARG A 154 3.57 11.09 30.38
N PRO A 155 4.85 11.14 29.98
CA PRO A 155 5.22 11.82 28.76
C PRO A 155 4.43 11.20 27.61
N SER A 156 3.86 12.02 26.72
CA SER A 156 3.26 11.55 25.48
C SER A 156 4.36 10.88 24.65
N MET A 157 4.61 9.59 24.86
CA MET A 157 5.47 8.77 24.05
C MET A 157 4.74 8.43 22.74
N VAL A 158 4.33 9.46 21.99
CA VAL A 158 4.23 9.34 20.55
C VAL A 158 5.66 9.38 20.03
N ARG A 159 6.43 8.33 20.36
CA ARG A 159 7.58 7.99 19.57
C ARG A 159 6.98 7.41 18.30
N THR A 160 6.68 8.27 17.32
CA THR A 160 6.70 7.87 15.93
C THR A 160 8.14 7.41 15.72
N VAL A 161 8.41 6.13 15.97
CA VAL A 161 9.66 5.52 15.52
C VAL A 161 9.66 5.80 14.04
N LYS A 162 10.54 6.72 13.59
CA LYS A 162 10.66 7.03 12.17
C LYS A 162 10.87 5.69 11.48
N ARG A 163 9.96 5.35 10.56
CA ARG A 163 10.06 4.07 9.86
C ARG A 163 11.37 4.05 9.09
N PRO A 164 12.06 2.90 8.99
CA PRO A 164 13.28 2.80 8.20
C PRO A 164 13.00 3.28 6.77
N PHE A 165 13.91 4.07 6.21
CA PHE A 165 13.75 4.66 4.87
C PHE A 165 13.40 3.60 3.82
N GLY A 166 14.14 2.49 3.77
CA GLY A 166 13.88 1.40 2.84
C GLY A 166 12.47 0.80 2.96
N ARG A 167 11.87 0.81 4.16
CA ARG A 167 10.50 0.31 4.37
C ARG A 167 9.46 1.26 3.78
N ILE A 168 9.65 2.57 3.95
CA ILE A 168 8.75 3.58 3.37
C ILE A 168 8.84 3.53 1.84
N LEU A 169 10.06 3.44 1.29
CA LEU A 169 10.26 3.40 -0.17
C LEU A 169 9.68 2.12 -0.79
N SER A 170 9.87 0.98 -0.14
CA SER A 170 9.27 -0.30 -0.56
C SER A 170 7.75 -0.24 -0.57
N ASP A 171 7.14 0.28 0.49
CA ASP A 171 5.68 0.44 0.57
C ASP A 171 5.17 1.44 -0.47
N PHE A 172 5.95 2.48 -0.80
CA PHE A 172 5.60 3.46 -1.83
C PHE A 172 5.58 2.81 -3.22
N ILE A 173 6.58 1.99 -3.55
CA ILE A 173 6.60 1.22 -4.82
C ILE A 173 5.41 0.28 -4.87
N LEU A 174 5.12 -0.43 -3.78
CA LEU A 174 3.96 -1.32 -3.69
C LEU A 174 2.62 -0.57 -3.86
N ALA A 175 2.46 0.58 -3.24
CA ALA A 175 1.24 1.39 -3.39
C ALA A 175 1.08 1.88 -4.84
N ASN A 176 2.18 2.29 -5.50
CA ASN A 176 2.16 2.70 -6.89
C ASN A 176 1.79 1.55 -7.84
N SER A 177 2.36 0.36 -7.64
CA SER A 177 2.04 -0.80 -8.49
C SER A 177 0.59 -1.26 -8.34
N GLN A 178 0.01 -1.07 -7.15
CA GLN A 178 -1.40 -1.35 -6.86
C GLN A 178 -2.35 -0.19 -7.25
N LYS A 179 -1.82 0.93 -7.76
CA LYS A 179 -2.59 2.16 -8.03
C LYS A 179 -3.36 2.69 -6.80
N ASP A 180 -2.83 2.47 -5.59
CA ASP A 180 -3.38 3.00 -4.34
C ASP A 180 -2.92 4.45 -4.13
N GLU A 181 -3.69 5.37 -4.70
CA GLU A 181 -3.39 6.81 -4.74
C GLU A 181 -3.23 7.43 -3.34
N THR A 182 -4.15 7.11 -2.42
CA THR A 182 -4.16 7.71 -1.07
C THR A 182 -2.96 7.26 -0.26
N THR A 183 -2.66 5.96 -0.27
CA THR A 183 -1.51 5.41 0.44
C THR A 183 -0.21 5.89 -0.19
N SER A 184 -0.15 5.96 -1.53
CA SER A 184 1.02 6.44 -2.25
C SER A 184 1.35 7.90 -1.92
N ASP A 185 0.35 8.80 -1.93
CA ASP A 185 0.54 10.22 -1.59
C ASP A 185 1.04 10.40 -0.15
N ALA A 186 0.47 9.64 0.80
CA ALA A 186 0.90 9.68 2.20
C ALA A 186 2.36 9.21 2.37
N LEU A 187 2.76 8.13 1.70
CA LEU A 187 4.12 7.59 1.76
C LEU A 187 5.13 8.52 1.08
N LEU A 188 4.76 9.18 -0.01
CA LEU A 188 5.61 10.19 -0.65
C LEU A 188 5.87 11.37 0.29
N GLN A 189 4.86 11.86 1.02
CA GLN A 189 5.05 12.88 2.06
C GLN A 189 5.94 12.37 3.20
N GLU A 190 5.79 11.09 3.58
CA GLU A 190 6.67 10.47 4.58
C GLU A 190 8.14 10.44 4.11
N LEU A 191 8.40 10.10 2.84
CA LEU A 191 9.73 10.13 2.23
C LEU A 191 10.34 11.54 2.21
N LYS A 192 9.54 12.56 1.88
CA LYS A 192 9.94 13.97 1.93
C LYS A 192 10.40 14.38 3.32
N ASN A 193 9.65 13.98 4.34
CA ASN A 193 9.91 14.33 5.73
C ASN A 193 11.09 13.56 6.34
N ASN A 194 11.52 12.45 5.73
CA ASN A 194 12.64 11.64 6.21
C ASN A 194 13.99 12.33 5.95
N GLY A 195 14.13 13.07 4.84
CA GLY A 195 15.33 13.84 4.50
C GLY A 195 16.51 13.02 3.97
N ALA A 196 16.31 11.72 3.71
CA ALA A 196 17.35 10.80 3.22
C ALA A 196 17.64 10.91 1.71
N LEU A 197 16.77 11.59 0.95
CA LEU A 197 16.86 11.70 -0.51
C LEU A 197 17.44 13.03 -0.96
N SER A 198 18.25 13.00 -2.02
CA SER A 198 18.60 14.21 -2.75
C SER A 198 17.36 14.83 -3.40
N ARG A 199 17.37 16.16 -3.61
CA ARG A 199 16.28 16.86 -4.29
C ARG A 199 15.97 16.25 -5.66
N ARG A 200 16.99 15.83 -6.41
CA ARG A 200 16.85 15.18 -7.72
C ARG A 200 16.13 13.83 -7.61
N ASN A 201 16.50 12.99 -6.64
CA ASN A 201 15.89 11.67 -6.49
C ASN A 201 14.45 11.76 -5.99
N LEU A 202 14.16 12.73 -5.12
CA LEU A 202 12.78 13.02 -4.72
C LEU A 202 11.92 13.41 -5.92
N MET A 203 12.41 14.30 -6.79
CA MET A 203 11.68 14.70 -8.02
C MET A 203 11.44 13.51 -8.96
N LEU A 204 12.41 12.59 -9.06
CA LEU A 204 12.22 11.36 -9.84
C LEU A 204 11.12 10.47 -9.25
N LEU A 205 11.07 10.31 -7.92
CA LEU A 205 10.00 9.56 -7.26
C LEU A 205 8.62 10.24 -7.44
N GLU A 206 8.55 11.57 -7.39
CA GLU A 206 7.31 12.33 -7.66
C GLU A 206 6.79 12.10 -9.08
N LEU A 207 7.68 12.17 -10.07
CA LEU A 207 7.33 11.91 -11.47
C LEU A 207 6.98 10.43 -11.69
N GLN A 208 7.71 9.51 -11.04
CA GLN A 208 7.41 8.08 -11.04
C GLN A 208 6.01 7.82 -10.47
N GLN A 209 5.65 8.47 -9.36
CA GLN A 209 4.31 8.38 -8.79
C GLN A 209 3.25 8.82 -9.81
N ALA A 210 3.42 10.02 -10.39
CA ALA A 210 2.44 10.59 -11.30
C ALA A 210 2.17 9.68 -12.51
N GLY A 211 3.21 9.11 -13.12
CA GLY A 211 2.98 8.25 -14.28
C GLY A 211 2.63 6.79 -13.95
N LYS A 212 2.92 6.27 -12.75
CA LYS A 212 2.39 4.96 -12.31
C LYS A 212 0.89 5.06 -11.95
N LEU A 213 0.47 6.19 -11.37
CA LEU A 213 -0.93 6.53 -11.12
C LEU A 213 -1.66 7.09 -12.35
N GLU A 214 -1.01 7.13 -13.51
CA GLU A 214 -1.60 7.58 -14.79
C GLU A 214 -2.13 9.03 -14.76
N ARG A 215 -1.59 9.87 -13.87
CA ARG A 215 -1.83 11.31 -13.77
C ARG A 215 -1.01 12.05 -14.84
N TRP A 216 -1.32 11.80 -16.12
CA TRP A 216 -0.52 12.26 -17.26
C TRP A 216 -0.38 13.78 -17.34
N ASP A 217 -1.46 14.53 -17.08
CA ASP A 217 -1.44 16.00 -17.07
C ASP A 217 -0.52 16.55 -15.98
N THR A 218 -0.56 15.96 -14.78
CA THR A 218 0.33 16.33 -13.67
C THR A 218 1.78 16.03 -13.99
N LEU A 219 2.05 14.91 -14.67
CA LEU A 219 3.40 14.51 -15.06
C LEU A 219 4.00 15.45 -16.12
N LEU A 220 3.23 15.81 -17.15
CA LEU A 220 3.71 16.66 -18.25
C LEU A 220 3.85 18.13 -17.85
N ASN A 221 3.03 18.61 -16.91
CA ASN A 221 3.05 19.99 -16.43
C ASN A 221 3.79 20.15 -15.09
N HIS A 222 4.57 19.16 -14.66
CA HIS A 222 5.27 19.22 -13.38
C HIS A 222 6.32 20.34 -13.37
N ASP A 223 6.26 21.24 -12.37
CA ASP A 223 7.11 22.43 -12.27
C ASP A 223 8.62 22.13 -12.40
N SER A 224 9.05 20.97 -11.90
CA SER A 224 10.46 20.57 -11.87
C SER A 224 10.92 19.80 -13.12
N LEU A 225 10.02 19.51 -14.06
CA LEU A 225 10.36 18.73 -15.26
C LEU A 225 11.40 19.46 -16.11
N VAL A 226 11.28 20.78 -16.25
CA VAL A 226 12.19 21.63 -17.03
C VAL A 226 13.65 21.52 -16.55
N ASP A 227 13.86 21.42 -15.24
CA ASP A 227 15.20 21.29 -14.67
C ASP A 227 15.80 19.90 -14.90
N LEU A 228 14.99 18.84 -14.87
CA LEU A 228 15.44 17.47 -15.09
C LEU A 228 15.80 17.19 -16.56
N VAL A 229 15.06 17.77 -17.50
CA VAL A 229 15.31 17.57 -18.93
C VAL A 229 16.49 18.38 -19.48
N ARG A 230 17.10 19.27 -18.67
CA ARG A 230 18.36 19.95 -19.02
C ARG A 230 19.57 19.02 -19.02
N GLY A 231 19.57 18.00 -18.16
CA GLY A 231 20.56 16.92 -18.17
C GLY A 231 20.08 15.74 -19.01
N ARG A 232 20.74 14.58 -18.92
CA ARG A 232 20.22 13.37 -19.55
C ARG A 232 18.95 12.91 -18.83
N ILE A 233 17.89 12.68 -19.59
CA ILE A 233 16.63 12.15 -19.06
C ILE A 233 16.84 10.67 -18.70
N PRO A 234 16.63 10.27 -17.43
CA PRO A 234 16.72 8.86 -17.05
C PRO A 234 15.75 7.99 -17.86
N THR A 235 16.15 6.78 -18.21
CA THR A 235 15.37 5.88 -19.10
C THR A 235 13.95 5.65 -18.59
N THR A 236 13.77 5.44 -17.29
CA THR A 236 12.44 5.27 -16.68
C THR A 236 11.58 6.51 -16.90
N LEU A 237 12.13 7.71 -16.66
CA LEU A 237 11.40 8.97 -16.86
C LEU A 237 11.10 9.23 -18.35
N MET A 238 12.06 8.96 -19.25
CA MET A 238 11.88 9.03 -20.70
C MET A 238 10.70 8.18 -21.14
N ARG A 239 10.65 6.91 -20.71
CA ARG A 239 9.55 5.98 -21.02
C ARG A 239 8.21 6.51 -20.52
N MET A 240 8.17 7.04 -19.29
CA MET A 240 6.95 7.58 -18.69
C MET A 240 6.45 8.83 -19.42
N LEU A 241 7.35 9.74 -19.80
CA LEU A 241 7.01 10.93 -20.59
C LEU A 241 6.50 10.55 -21.98
N LEU A 242 7.17 9.62 -22.67
CA LEU A 242 6.72 9.11 -23.97
C LEU A 242 5.35 8.44 -23.87
N LYS A 243 5.10 7.65 -22.81
CA LYS A 243 3.78 7.07 -22.54
C LYS A 243 2.74 8.15 -22.27
N ALA A 244 3.06 9.19 -21.52
CA ALA A 244 2.15 10.32 -21.27
C ALA A 244 1.80 11.05 -22.57
N TYR A 245 2.78 11.31 -23.45
CA TYR A 245 2.53 11.85 -24.79
C TYR A 245 1.62 10.93 -25.61
N GLN A 246 1.83 9.63 -25.53
CA GLN A 246 0.98 8.66 -26.20
C GLN A 246 -0.48 8.75 -25.76
N GLN A 247 -0.72 8.88 -24.46
CA GLN A 247 -2.08 8.93 -23.90
C GLN A 247 -2.78 10.28 -24.11
N VAL A 248 -2.04 11.39 -24.00
CA VAL A 248 -2.61 12.75 -24.05
C VAL A 248 -2.69 13.30 -25.48
N TYR A 249 -1.64 13.07 -26.29
CA TYR A 249 -1.48 13.74 -27.58
C TYR A 249 -1.46 12.78 -28.78
N PHE A 250 -0.82 11.61 -28.66
CA PHE A 250 -0.62 10.67 -29.77
C PHE A 250 -1.59 9.49 -29.75
N THR A 251 -2.87 9.74 -29.45
CA THR A 251 -3.90 8.71 -29.54
C THR A 251 -3.94 8.15 -30.97
N PRO A 252 -3.69 6.84 -31.18
CA PRO A 252 -3.54 6.29 -32.51
C PRO A 252 -4.89 6.18 -33.24
N ASP A 253 -4.86 6.33 -34.56
CA ASP A 253 -5.94 6.03 -35.49
C ASP A 253 -5.93 4.55 -35.92
N ILE A 254 -6.78 4.20 -36.89
CA ILE A 254 -6.88 2.83 -37.43
C ILE A 254 -5.57 2.39 -38.11
N HIS A 255 -4.74 3.34 -38.55
CA HIS A 255 -3.46 3.09 -39.22
C HIS A 255 -2.26 3.14 -38.26
N GLY A 256 -2.48 3.44 -36.98
CA GLY A 256 -1.45 3.49 -35.95
C GLY A 256 -0.67 4.79 -35.87
N TYR A 257 -1.22 5.90 -36.37
CA TYR A 257 -0.65 7.26 -36.31
C TYR A 257 -1.54 8.18 -35.47
N PRO A 258 -1.04 9.32 -34.93
CA PRO A 258 -1.89 10.23 -34.17
C PRO A 258 -3.08 10.74 -34.98
N GLN A 259 -4.26 10.76 -34.36
CA GLN A 259 -5.50 11.28 -34.97
C GLN A 259 -5.46 12.79 -35.22
N ALA A 260 -4.75 13.53 -34.36
CA ALA A 260 -4.59 14.98 -34.49
C ALA A 260 -3.60 15.34 -35.61
N SER A 261 -3.77 16.53 -36.20
CA SER A 261 -2.91 16.95 -37.29
C SER A 261 -1.47 17.24 -36.81
N PRO A 262 -0.44 17.01 -37.65
CA PRO A 262 0.94 17.35 -37.30
C PRO A 262 1.14 18.82 -36.88
N ALA A 263 0.37 19.75 -37.46
CA ALA A 263 0.45 21.17 -37.13
C ALA A 263 -0.02 21.47 -35.71
N ASP A 264 -1.03 20.74 -35.22
CA ASP A 264 -1.58 20.92 -33.87
C ASP A 264 -0.69 20.29 -32.79
N LEU A 265 0.01 19.21 -33.14
CA LEU A 265 0.88 18.47 -32.22
C LEU A 265 2.29 19.09 -32.08
N ARG A 266 2.79 19.75 -33.13
CA ARG A 266 4.14 20.34 -33.15
C ARG A 266 4.43 21.29 -31.97
N PRO A 267 3.54 22.21 -31.56
CA PRO A 267 3.78 23.08 -30.40
C PRO A 267 4.00 22.30 -29.10
N GLN A 268 3.29 21.19 -28.91
CA GLN A 268 3.42 20.35 -27.72
C GLN A 268 4.80 19.66 -27.69
N CYS A 269 5.23 19.10 -28.82
CA CYS A 269 6.56 18.50 -28.92
C CYS A 269 7.70 19.51 -28.72
N LEU A 270 7.52 20.75 -29.20
CA LEU A 270 8.49 21.83 -29.01
C LEU A 270 8.57 22.29 -27.54
N ALA A 271 7.46 22.23 -26.79
CA ALA A 271 7.45 22.58 -25.37
C ALA A 271 8.36 21.67 -24.53
N LEU A 272 8.50 20.40 -24.92
CA LEU A 272 9.42 19.45 -24.32
C LEU A 272 10.49 18.95 -25.30
N HIS A 273 11.09 19.89 -26.04
CA HIS A 273 12.09 19.62 -27.07
C HIS A 273 13.19 18.63 -26.66
N PRO A 274 13.80 18.70 -25.44
CA PRO A 274 14.85 17.75 -25.05
C PRO A 274 14.42 16.28 -25.07
N LEU A 275 13.14 15.98 -24.82
CA LEU A 275 12.62 14.60 -24.87
C LEU A 275 12.81 13.97 -26.26
N PHE A 276 12.65 14.78 -27.31
CA PHE A 276 12.65 14.34 -28.70
C PHE A 276 13.97 14.58 -29.42
N THR A 277 14.95 15.20 -28.76
CA THR A 277 16.32 15.30 -29.29
C THR A 277 17.30 14.38 -28.59
N GLN A 278 17.07 14.06 -27.32
CA GLN A 278 17.93 13.13 -26.60
C GLN A 278 17.70 11.70 -27.11
N MET A 279 18.81 10.95 -27.26
CA MET A 279 18.76 9.57 -27.72
C MET A 279 18.23 8.65 -26.60
N PRO A 280 17.11 7.95 -26.80
CA PRO A 280 16.51 7.14 -25.74
C PRO A 280 17.22 5.79 -25.62
N PHE A 281 17.56 5.39 -24.39
CA PHE A 281 18.18 4.08 -24.08
C PHE A 281 17.11 3.02 -23.82
N LEU A 282 16.22 2.84 -24.80
CA LEU A 282 15.11 1.89 -24.74
C LEU A 282 15.53 0.52 -25.30
N SER A 283 14.91 -0.55 -24.81
CA SER A 283 15.16 -1.89 -25.35
C SER A 283 14.67 -2.00 -26.81
N GLN A 284 15.27 -2.92 -27.55
CA GLN A 284 14.80 -3.35 -28.87
C GLN A 284 13.78 -4.49 -28.81
N ASP A 285 13.21 -4.78 -27.64
CA ASP A 285 12.14 -5.77 -27.46
C ASP A 285 10.74 -5.15 -27.66
N ASP A 286 9.71 -6.00 -27.75
CA ASP A 286 8.32 -5.54 -27.94
C ASP A 286 7.81 -4.60 -26.83
N ALA A 287 8.36 -4.70 -25.62
CA ALA A 287 7.97 -3.88 -24.47
C ALA A 287 8.14 -2.37 -24.72
N ASP A 288 9.18 -1.95 -25.46
CA ASP A 288 9.48 -0.54 -25.69
C ASP A 288 9.13 -0.05 -27.12
N ILE A 289 8.53 -0.89 -27.98
CA ILE A 289 8.08 -0.49 -29.35
C ILE A 289 7.20 0.76 -29.30
N ALA A 290 6.23 0.81 -28.39
CA ALA A 290 5.30 1.93 -28.29
C ALA A 290 6.02 3.24 -27.90
N ALA A 291 7.03 3.14 -27.03
CA ALA A 291 7.87 4.27 -26.66
C ALA A 291 8.72 4.74 -27.85
N TRP A 292 9.33 3.82 -28.61
CA TRP A 292 10.04 4.14 -29.85
C TRP A 292 9.17 4.86 -30.86
N LYS A 293 7.92 4.40 -31.08
CA LYS A 293 6.97 5.07 -31.98
C LYS A 293 6.62 6.49 -31.52
N SER A 294 6.41 6.66 -30.21
CA SER A 294 6.09 7.96 -29.62
C SER A 294 7.26 8.94 -29.75
N TRP A 295 8.48 8.47 -29.50
CA TRP A 295 9.70 9.27 -29.66
C TRP A 295 9.91 9.66 -31.12
N ALA A 296 9.84 8.71 -32.05
CA ALA A 296 9.96 8.95 -33.49
C ALA A 296 8.92 9.94 -34.02
N THR A 297 7.69 9.85 -33.53
CA THR A 297 6.62 10.79 -33.88
C THR A 297 7.00 12.21 -33.46
N GLY A 298 7.48 12.39 -32.23
CA GLY A 298 7.94 13.70 -31.77
C GLY A 298 9.17 14.22 -32.52
N VAL A 299 10.16 13.36 -32.80
CA VAL A 299 11.35 13.68 -33.63
C VAL A 299 10.93 14.22 -35.00
N MET A 300 10.00 13.51 -35.67
CA MET A 300 9.43 13.92 -36.96
C MET A 300 8.75 15.30 -36.86
N LEU A 301 7.98 15.52 -35.79
CA LEU A 301 7.25 16.76 -35.54
C LEU A 301 8.15 17.94 -35.21
N ILE A 302 9.30 17.75 -34.54
CA ILE A 302 10.23 18.86 -34.23
C ILE A 302 11.07 19.25 -35.45
N GLY A 303 11.56 18.28 -36.22
CA GLY A 303 12.42 18.60 -37.36
C GLY A 303 13.62 17.69 -37.58
N GLU A 304 14.04 16.95 -36.56
CA GLU A 304 15.35 16.31 -36.45
C GLU A 304 15.35 14.90 -37.06
N VAL A 305 15.00 14.79 -38.34
CA VAL A 305 14.78 13.50 -39.03
C VAL A 305 16.01 12.58 -38.99
N ASP A 306 17.22 13.15 -38.90
CA ASP A 306 18.48 12.38 -38.84
C ASP A 306 18.55 11.43 -37.64
N LEU A 307 17.88 11.79 -36.53
CA LEU A 307 17.82 10.95 -35.32
C LEU A 307 17.01 9.66 -35.55
N LEU A 308 16.12 9.62 -36.56
CA LEU A 308 15.31 8.44 -36.88
C LEU A 308 16.15 7.28 -37.44
N ASN A 309 17.41 7.52 -37.82
CA ASN A 309 18.35 6.48 -38.22
C ASN A 309 18.64 5.49 -37.08
N ALA A 310 18.48 5.90 -35.83
CA ALA A 310 18.71 5.07 -34.65
C ALA A 310 17.51 4.19 -34.27
N LEU A 311 16.42 4.21 -35.05
CA LEU A 311 15.25 3.37 -34.79
C LEU A 311 15.58 1.86 -34.90
N PRO A 312 14.84 1.00 -34.19
CA PRO A 312 14.88 -0.45 -34.43
C PRO A 312 14.57 -0.78 -35.90
N GLU A 313 15.29 -1.74 -36.50
CA GLU A 313 15.14 -2.14 -37.92
C GLU A 313 13.68 -2.46 -38.30
N ARG A 314 12.96 -3.11 -37.38
CA ARG A 314 11.53 -3.43 -37.50
C ARG A 314 10.60 -2.22 -37.68
N LEU A 315 11.00 -1.02 -37.27
CA LEU A 315 10.25 0.23 -37.49
C LEU A 315 10.70 0.99 -38.75
N LYS A 316 11.91 0.72 -39.26
CA LYS A 316 12.49 1.42 -40.42
C LYS A 316 11.86 1.06 -41.77
N THR A 317 11.06 0.00 -41.83
CA THR A 317 10.40 -0.46 -43.06
C THR A 317 9.10 0.30 -43.30
N ASP A 318 7.95 -0.37 -43.22
CA ASP A 318 6.66 0.17 -43.66
C ASP A 318 6.16 1.30 -42.75
N TRP A 319 6.43 1.22 -41.44
CA TRP A 319 5.94 2.17 -40.46
C TRP A 319 6.58 3.56 -40.59
N LEU A 320 7.91 3.63 -40.73
CA LEU A 320 8.61 4.92 -40.91
C LEU A 320 8.17 5.64 -42.18
N SER A 321 7.96 4.90 -43.28
CA SER A 321 7.46 5.49 -44.54
C SER A 321 6.06 6.11 -44.38
N GLY A 322 5.18 5.44 -43.63
CA GLY A 322 3.86 5.98 -43.32
C GLY A 322 3.90 7.18 -42.37
N LEU A 323 4.85 7.22 -41.44
CA LEU A 323 5.08 8.38 -40.57
C LEU A 323 5.48 9.63 -41.38
N HIS A 324 6.38 9.48 -42.37
CA HIS A 324 6.74 10.56 -43.29
C HIS A 324 5.54 11.07 -44.09
N THR A 325 4.70 10.14 -44.57
CA THR A 325 3.48 10.45 -45.32
C THR A 325 2.49 11.22 -44.45
N TRP A 326 2.25 10.75 -43.22
CA TRP A 326 1.38 11.40 -42.24
C TRP A 326 1.87 12.81 -41.89
N ALA A 327 3.18 13.00 -41.67
CA ALA A 327 3.77 14.29 -41.36
C ALA A 327 3.90 15.24 -42.57
N SER A 328 3.52 14.79 -43.78
CA SER A 328 3.69 15.53 -45.04
C SER A 328 5.13 15.99 -45.27
N ARG A 329 6.12 15.15 -44.92
CA ARG A 329 7.55 15.42 -45.08
C ARG A 329 8.19 14.42 -46.04
N PRO A 330 9.02 14.88 -47.00
CA PRO A 330 9.66 13.98 -47.96
C PRO A 330 10.54 12.95 -47.23
N PHE A 331 10.46 11.70 -47.68
CA PHE A 331 11.37 10.64 -47.26
C PHE A 331 12.72 10.87 -47.95
N ASN A 332 13.63 11.55 -47.26
CA ASN A 332 15.03 11.57 -47.67
C ASN A 332 15.73 10.44 -46.93
N VAL A 333 16.18 9.42 -47.65
CA VAL A 333 17.22 8.51 -47.15
C VAL A 333 18.46 9.38 -46.98
N VAL A 334 18.63 9.97 -45.80
CA VAL A 334 19.89 10.59 -45.44
C VAL A 334 20.85 9.42 -45.32
N SER A 335 21.82 9.33 -46.24
CA SER A 335 22.96 8.43 -46.08
C SER A 335 23.48 8.61 -44.66
N PRO A 336 23.85 7.53 -43.94
CA PRO A 336 24.39 7.68 -42.60
C PRO A 336 25.45 8.77 -42.68
N PRO A 337 25.40 9.83 -41.84
CA PRO A 337 26.51 10.75 -41.78
C PRO A 337 27.76 9.89 -41.60
N ASP A 338 28.83 10.23 -42.32
CA ASP A 338 30.15 9.68 -42.04
C ASP A 338 30.52 10.13 -40.62
N THR A 339 29.97 9.50 -39.59
CA THR A 339 30.22 9.81 -38.18
C THR A 339 31.52 9.15 -37.76
N THR A 340 32.58 9.37 -38.54
CA THR A 340 33.90 9.54 -37.95
C THR A 340 34.03 11.01 -37.60
N ALA A 341 33.22 11.49 -36.65
CA ALA A 341 33.61 12.68 -35.90
C ALA A 341 34.83 12.28 -35.07
N THR A 342 36.00 12.36 -35.70
CA THR A 342 37.28 12.46 -35.02
C THR A 342 37.27 13.81 -34.31
N THR A 343 36.50 13.93 -33.23
CA THR A 343 36.60 15.05 -32.32
C THR A 343 37.97 14.93 -31.67
N SER A 344 38.87 15.85 -32.03
CA SER A 344 40.06 16.15 -31.24
C SER A 344 39.69 16.21 -29.76
N VAL A 345 40.54 15.66 -28.89
CA VAL A 345 40.34 15.71 -27.44
C VAL A 345 40.02 17.17 -27.04
N PRO A 346 38.96 17.42 -26.26
CA PRO A 346 38.61 18.79 -25.87
C PRO A 346 39.73 19.44 -25.04
N ASP A 347 40.28 20.54 -25.52
CA ASP A 347 41.40 21.23 -24.85
C ASP A 347 40.96 22.51 -24.13
N THR A 348 39.70 22.93 -24.32
CA THR A 348 39.12 24.14 -23.70
C THR A 348 37.76 23.84 -23.05
N LEU A 349 37.36 24.64 -22.07
CA LEU A 349 36.08 24.47 -21.37
C LEU A 349 34.88 24.56 -22.33
N GLN A 350 34.96 25.41 -23.36
CA GLN A 350 33.91 25.54 -24.37
C GLN A 350 33.81 24.29 -25.26
N GLN A 351 34.95 23.75 -25.72
CA GLN A 351 34.96 22.50 -26.48
C GLN A 351 34.45 21.33 -25.64
N LEU A 352 34.82 21.28 -24.36
CA LEU A 352 34.34 20.26 -23.43
C LEU A 352 32.82 20.39 -23.19
N ALA A 353 32.29 21.60 -23.06
CA ALA A 353 30.85 21.83 -22.94
C ALA A 353 30.09 21.35 -24.19
N THR A 354 30.57 21.68 -25.39
CA THR A 354 29.97 21.20 -26.65
C THR A 354 30.05 19.67 -26.75
N TYR A 355 31.18 19.08 -26.37
CA TYR A 355 31.38 17.63 -26.35
C TYR A 355 30.40 16.93 -25.40
N LEU A 356 30.25 17.43 -24.17
CA LEU A 356 29.29 16.91 -23.20
C LEU A 356 27.84 17.09 -23.65
N GLN A 357 27.51 18.19 -24.34
CA GLN A 357 26.17 18.40 -24.93
C GLN A 357 25.89 17.42 -26.08
N ALA A 358 26.87 17.17 -26.95
CA ALA A 358 26.76 16.19 -28.04
C ALA A 358 26.55 14.77 -27.51
N SER A 359 27.03 14.46 -26.30
CA SER A 359 26.77 13.16 -25.67
C SER A 359 25.28 12.86 -25.50
N LEU A 360 24.42 13.89 -25.36
CA LEU A 360 22.98 13.72 -25.15
C LEU A 360 22.25 13.07 -26.34
N THR A 361 22.79 13.20 -27.55
CA THR A 361 22.29 12.56 -28.77
C THR A 361 23.04 11.27 -29.11
N ALA A 362 24.04 10.90 -28.30
CA ALA A 362 24.86 9.71 -28.52
C ALA A 362 24.10 8.44 -28.09
N THR A 363 24.32 7.37 -28.86
CA THR A 363 23.87 6.01 -28.57
C THR A 363 24.59 5.44 -27.35
N GLN A 364 24.05 4.37 -26.77
CA GLN A 364 24.63 3.72 -25.60
C GLN A 364 26.06 3.18 -25.84
N GLU A 365 26.36 2.72 -27.06
CA GLU A 365 27.70 2.24 -27.46
C GLU A 365 28.72 3.38 -27.46
N GLU A 366 28.32 4.55 -27.95
CA GLU A 366 29.17 5.74 -28.04
C GLU A 366 29.53 6.32 -26.66
N ILE A 367 28.66 6.16 -25.64
CA ILE A 367 28.93 6.65 -24.27
C ILE A 367 30.25 6.13 -23.71
N THR A 368 30.65 4.90 -24.08
CA THR A 368 31.94 4.34 -23.66
C THR A 368 33.11 5.16 -24.18
N SER A 369 33.03 5.65 -25.42
CA SER A 369 34.03 6.55 -26.01
C SER A 369 34.07 7.89 -25.28
N TYR A 370 32.92 8.48 -24.97
CA TYR A 370 32.83 9.69 -24.15
C TYR A 370 33.51 9.51 -22.79
N ALA A 371 33.24 8.41 -22.10
CA ALA A 371 33.86 8.10 -20.83
C ALA A 371 35.38 7.97 -20.96
N GLN A 372 35.88 7.25 -21.97
CA GLN A 372 37.33 7.11 -22.21
C GLN A 372 38.00 8.47 -22.43
N THR A 373 37.42 9.35 -23.25
CA THR A 373 37.96 10.70 -23.47
C THR A 373 38.00 11.50 -22.17
N LEU A 374 36.96 11.42 -21.33
CA LEU A 374 36.94 12.10 -20.02
C LEU A 374 38.05 11.63 -19.06
N HIS A 375 38.55 10.39 -19.18
CA HIS A 375 39.67 9.89 -18.37
C HIS A 375 41.03 10.43 -18.85
N THR A 376 41.13 10.85 -20.11
CA THR A 376 42.37 11.36 -20.72
C THR A 376 42.52 12.88 -20.64
N LEU A 377 41.52 13.60 -20.13
CA LEU A 377 41.54 15.06 -20.03
C LEU A 377 42.52 15.57 -18.97
N ASP A 378 43.03 16.78 -19.18
CA ASP A 378 43.84 17.50 -18.21
C ASP A 378 43.07 17.75 -16.90
N GLN A 379 43.79 17.64 -15.76
CA GLN A 379 43.19 17.75 -14.43
C GLN A 379 42.62 19.15 -14.17
N GLN A 380 43.28 20.21 -14.65
CA GLN A 380 42.82 21.59 -14.43
C GLN A 380 41.54 21.88 -15.22
N LEU A 381 41.43 21.35 -16.45
CA LEU A 381 40.21 21.44 -17.25
C LEU A 381 39.05 20.66 -16.61
N MET A 382 39.32 19.48 -16.07
CA MET A 382 38.33 18.67 -15.36
C MET A 382 37.82 19.38 -14.09
N GLU A 383 38.70 19.99 -13.30
CA GLU A 383 38.30 20.77 -12.10
C GLU A 383 37.42 21.97 -12.47
N GLN A 384 37.75 22.69 -13.56
CA GLN A 384 36.92 23.78 -14.07
C GLN A 384 35.54 23.29 -14.54
N ALA A 385 35.47 22.15 -15.21
CA ALA A 385 34.20 21.58 -15.65
C ALA A 385 33.34 21.13 -14.46
N MET A 386 33.94 20.49 -13.44
CA MET A 386 33.25 20.04 -12.24
C MET A 386 32.71 21.21 -11.38
N ALA A 387 33.26 22.42 -11.53
CA ALA A 387 32.74 23.62 -10.88
C ALA A 387 31.43 24.15 -11.52
N VAL A 388 31.13 23.77 -12.77
CA VAL A 388 29.89 24.13 -13.46
C VAL A 388 28.84 23.05 -13.20
N PRO A 389 27.70 23.34 -12.53
CA PRO A 389 26.74 22.31 -12.10
C PRO A 389 26.20 21.41 -13.22
N LEU A 390 25.90 21.99 -14.39
CA LEU A 390 25.40 21.24 -15.56
C LEU A 390 26.47 20.30 -16.12
N LEU A 391 27.71 20.78 -16.28
CA LEU A 391 28.80 19.96 -16.82
C LEU A 391 29.18 18.84 -15.85
N LYS A 392 29.24 19.15 -14.55
CA LYS A 392 29.39 18.16 -13.48
C LYS A 392 28.35 17.05 -13.60
N THR A 393 27.08 17.41 -13.77
CA THR A 393 25.98 16.45 -13.90
C THR A 393 26.17 15.54 -15.12
N LEU A 394 26.50 16.11 -16.29
CA LEU A 394 26.73 15.33 -17.51
C LEU A 394 27.94 14.40 -17.38
N ILE A 395 29.02 14.85 -16.74
CA ILE A 395 30.22 14.02 -16.49
C ILE A 395 29.88 12.85 -15.56
N GLU A 396 29.16 13.11 -14.47
CA GLU A 396 28.73 12.08 -13.52
C GLU A 396 27.79 11.07 -14.19
N GLU A 397 26.86 11.52 -15.04
CA GLU A 397 25.96 10.66 -15.81
C GLU A 397 26.70 9.77 -16.81
N ILE A 398 27.64 10.32 -17.58
CA ILE A 398 28.47 9.54 -18.53
C ILE A 398 29.28 8.49 -17.78
N ARG A 399 29.92 8.86 -16.66
CA ARG A 399 30.67 7.92 -15.83
C ARG A 399 29.78 6.79 -15.30
N HIS A 400 28.61 7.14 -14.76
CA HIS A 400 27.64 6.17 -14.25
C HIS A 400 27.16 5.20 -15.33
N LEU A 401 26.87 5.70 -16.53
CA LEU A 401 26.41 4.86 -17.65
C LEU A 401 27.52 3.97 -18.23
N SER A 402 28.77 4.44 -18.20
CA SER A 402 29.92 3.67 -18.71
C SER A 402 30.42 2.56 -17.78
N ASN A 403 30.23 2.72 -16.46
CA ASN A 403 30.61 1.73 -15.46
C ASN A 403 29.56 1.65 -14.34
N PRO A 404 28.36 1.15 -14.67
CA PRO A 404 27.27 0.99 -13.71
C PRO A 404 27.67 0.03 -12.58
N GLN A 405 27.46 0.45 -11.33
CA GLN A 405 27.83 -0.37 -10.16
C GLN A 405 27.02 -1.67 -10.06
N ILE A 406 25.74 -1.62 -10.41
CA ILE A 406 24.82 -2.76 -10.38
C ILE A 406 24.01 -2.69 -11.68
N VAL A 407 24.19 -3.70 -12.53
CA VAL A 407 23.53 -3.81 -13.84
C VAL A 407 22.43 -4.88 -13.87
N GLY A 408 22.12 -5.48 -12.73
CA GLY A 408 21.23 -6.62 -12.69
C GLY A 408 20.98 -7.20 -11.33
N TRP A 409 19.98 -8.06 -11.27
CA TRP A 409 19.52 -8.69 -10.05
C TRP A 409 20.55 -9.67 -9.47
N ASP A 410 21.32 -10.39 -10.28
CA ASP A 410 22.37 -11.30 -9.77
C ASP A 410 23.46 -10.54 -8.99
N ILE A 411 23.87 -9.36 -9.49
CA ILE A 411 24.84 -8.49 -8.81
C ILE A 411 24.20 -7.86 -7.56
N CYS A 412 22.93 -7.46 -7.65
CA CYS A 412 22.19 -6.94 -6.50
C CYS A 412 22.13 -7.99 -5.37
N PHE A 413 21.70 -9.22 -5.66
CA PHE A 413 21.60 -10.30 -4.69
C PHE A 413 22.96 -10.72 -4.13
N SER A 414 24.01 -10.79 -4.96
CA SER A 414 25.35 -11.11 -4.45
C SER A 414 25.91 -10.02 -3.53
N ARG A 415 25.64 -8.73 -3.80
CA ARG A 415 26.00 -7.63 -2.90
C ARG A 415 25.26 -7.71 -1.57
N LEU A 416 23.97 -8.08 -1.58
CA LEU A 416 23.17 -8.24 -0.35
C LEU A 416 23.78 -9.25 0.64
N CYS A 417 24.53 -10.23 0.15
CA CYS A 417 25.18 -11.24 0.97
C CYS A 417 26.58 -10.82 1.50
N GLN A 418 27.07 -9.62 1.17
CA GLN A 418 28.37 -9.11 1.63
C GLN A 418 28.25 -8.36 2.96
N SER A 419 29.31 -8.35 3.77
CA SER A 419 29.37 -7.55 5.00
C SER A 419 29.53 -6.05 4.65
N GLU A 420 28.84 -5.16 5.38
CA GLU A 420 28.91 -3.68 5.25
C GLU A 420 28.19 -3.04 4.03
N VAL A 421 27.01 -3.54 3.66
CA VAL A 421 26.18 -2.91 2.61
C VAL A 421 25.44 -1.68 3.16
N ASP A 422 25.51 -0.54 2.46
CA ASP A 422 24.59 0.57 2.68
C ASP A 422 23.19 0.19 2.15
N SER A 423 22.36 -0.32 3.06
CA SER A 423 21.01 -0.80 2.75
C SER A 423 20.13 0.28 2.12
N ASN A 424 20.26 1.54 2.55
CA ASN A 424 19.41 2.62 2.04
C ASN A 424 19.79 2.97 0.62
N ASN A 425 21.09 3.09 0.33
CA ASN A 425 21.58 3.36 -1.02
C ASN A 425 21.20 2.22 -1.98
N LEU A 426 21.31 0.96 -1.55
CA LEU A 426 20.96 -0.18 -2.39
C LEU A 426 19.46 -0.22 -2.72
N VAL A 427 18.59 -0.05 -1.73
CA VAL A 427 17.12 -0.03 -1.95
C VAL A 427 16.73 1.15 -2.83
N GLN A 428 17.37 2.31 -2.66
CA GLN A 428 17.14 3.47 -3.50
C GLN A 428 17.58 3.25 -4.95
N LEU A 429 18.76 2.64 -5.16
CA LEU A 429 19.25 2.29 -6.49
C LEU A 429 18.28 1.34 -7.19
N VAL A 430 17.84 0.29 -6.49
CA VAL A 430 16.82 -0.64 -7.00
C VAL A 430 15.56 0.12 -7.39
N ALA A 431 15.01 0.95 -6.51
CA ALA A 431 13.78 1.71 -6.77
C ALA A 431 13.85 2.60 -8.02
N LEU A 432 15.01 3.16 -8.33
CA LEU A 432 15.18 4.11 -9.44
C LEU A 432 15.56 3.41 -10.76
N GLU A 433 16.38 2.37 -10.69
CA GLU A 433 17.08 1.82 -11.87
C GLU A 433 16.65 0.40 -12.24
N SER A 434 16.10 -0.41 -11.32
CA SER A 434 15.92 -1.84 -11.56
C SER A 434 14.97 -2.15 -12.71
N GLU A 435 14.01 -1.26 -13.01
CA GLU A 435 13.09 -1.40 -14.16
C GLU A 435 13.82 -1.45 -15.51
N ASN A 436 15.06 -0.96 -15.58
CA ASN A 436 15.87 -0.92 -16.80
C ASN A 436 16.91 -2.04 -16.89
N TRP A 437 17.02 -2.91 -15.89
CA TRP A 437 17.97 -4.02 -15.93
C TRP A 437 17.53 -5.09 -16.93
N PRO A 438 18.45 -5.68 -17.70
CA PRO A 438 18.09 -6.63 -18.75
C PRO A 438 17.74 -8.01 -18.17
N ALA A 439 16.89 -8.77 -18.88
CA ALA A 439 16.37 -10.07 -18.42
C ALA A 439 17.47 -11.12 -18.17
N ASP A 440 18.54 -11.09 -18.95
CA ASP A 440 19.70 -11.99 -18.85
C ASP A 440 20.59 -11.73 -17.63
N SER A 441 20.34 -10.64 -16.91
CA SER A 441 21.07 -10.28 -15.68
C SER A 441 20.56 -11.00 -14.42
N PHE A 442 19.61 -11.92 -14.57
CA PHE A 442 19.01 -12.68 -13.49
C PHE A 442 18.98 -14.18 -13.81
N HIS A 443 19.46 -14.98 -12.86
CA HIS A 443 19.37 -16.44 -12.93
C HIS A 443 18.73 -17.01 -11.66
N GLU A 444 17.56 -17.65 -11.81
CA GLU A 444 16.80 -18.19 -10.68
C GLU A 444 17.60 -19.19 -9.83
N ALA A 445 18.41 -20.04 -10.46
CA ALA A 445 19.25 -21.01 -9.75
C ALA A 445 20.28 -20.33 -8.82
N THR A 446 20.86 -19.20 -9.26
CA THR A 446 21.80 -18.41 -8.47
C THR A 446 21.09 -17.82 -7.25
N MET A 447 19.89 -17.27 -7.44
CA MET A 447 19.08 -16.74 -6.34
C MET A 447 18.70 -17.82 -5.32
N LEU A 448 18.25 -18.99 -5.78
CA LEU A 448 17.92 -20.11 -4.91
C LEU A 448 19.13 -20.58 -4.11
N GLN A 449 20.30 -20.63 -4.74
CA GLN A 449 21.55 -20.96 -4.04
C GLN A 449 21.87 -19.93 -2.96
N LEU A 450 21.79 -18.63 -3.29
CA LEU A 450 22.03 -17.53 -2.34
C LEU A 450 21.07 -17.57 -1.15
N LEU A 451 19.78 -17.75 -1.39
CA LEU A 451 18.76 -17.81 -0.33
C LEU A 451 18.83 -19.10 0.50
N SER A 452 19.43 -20.16 -0.04
CA SER A 452 19.61 -21.43 0.67
C SER A 452 20.91 -21.49 1.48
N SER A 453 21.91 -20.66 1.16
CA SER A 453 23.15 -20.53 1.93
C SER A 453 23.05 -19.40 2.95
N GLN A 454 22.99 -19.73 4.25
CA GLN A 454 23.05 -18.82 5.42
C GLN A 454 22.95 -17.31 5.11
N VAL A 455 21.74 -16.85 4.77
CA VAL A 455 21.46 -15.41 4.58
C VAL A 455 21.67 -14.73 5.94
N PRO A 456 22.50 -13.68 6.03
CA PRO A 456 22.69 -12.96 7.28
C PRO A 456 21.35 -12.34 7.73
N PRO A 457 21.03 -12.32 9.04
CA PRO A 457 19.76 -11.78 9.52
C PRO A 457 19.46 -10.34 9.06
N ASP A 458 20.49 -9.53 8.86
CA ASP A 458 20.37 -8.13 8.42
C ASP A 458 19.99 -7.99 6.93
N ALA A 459 20.06 -9.06 6.13
CA ALA A 459 19.66 -9.05 4.72
C ALA A 459 18.16 -9.27 4.52
N PHE A 460 17.43 -9.87 5.47
CA PHE A 460 15.98 -10.09 5.35
C PHE A 460 15.20 -8.78 5.13
N PRO A 461 15.43 -7.71 5.91
CA PRO A 461 14.73 -6.44 5.67
C PRO A 461 15.03 -5.84 4.30
N ILE A 462 16.24 -6.04 3.78
CA ILE A 462 16.62 -5.51 2.46
C ILE A 462 15.95 -6.32 1.35
N LEU A 463 15.98 -7.65 1.43
CA LEU A 463 15.26 -8.55 0.51
C LEU A 463 13.78 -8.17 0.47
N ARG A 464 13.13 -8.06 1.63
CA ARG A 464 11.75 -7.58 1.75
C ARG A 464 11.57 -6.24 1.03
N ASN A 465 12.47 -5.28 1.25
CA ASN A 465 12.32 -3.93 0.69
C ASN A 465 12.48 -3.87 -0.83
N VAL A 466 13.31 -4.73 -1.43
CA VAL A 466 13.49 -4.79 -2.90
C VAL A 466 12.46 -5.66 -3.61
N MET A 467 11.73 -6.50 -2.88
CA MET A 467 10.72 -7.43 -3.43
C MET A 467 9.67 -6.77 -4.35
N PRO A 468 9.06 -5.60 -4.02
CA PRO A 468 8.08 -4.98 -4.92
C PRO A 468 8.68 -4.63 -6.29
N ALA A 469 9.88 -4.04 -6.31
CA ALA A 469 10.58 -3.67 -7.53
C ALA A 469 11.03 -4.92 -8.32
N PHE A 470 11.40 -6.00 -7.63
CA PHE A 470 11.70 -7.28 -8.26
C PHE A 470 10.48 -7.88 -8.94
N ILE A 471 9.31 -7.86 -8.29
CA ILE A 471 8.06 -8.38 -8.87
C ILE A 471 7.66 -7.57 -10.11
N GLU A 472 7.74 -6.25 -10.05
CA GLU A 472 7.46 -5.37 -11.18
C GLU A 472 8.41 -5.63 -12.36
N TRP A 473 9.69 -5.87 -12.06
CA TRP A 473 10.68 -6.24 -13.06
C TRP A 473 10.36 -7.59 -13.73
N LEU A 474 9.97 -8.61 -12.95
CA LEU A 474 9.53 -9.91 -13.49
C LEU A 474 8.32 -9.77 -14.42
N GLU A 475 7.33 -8.95 -14.03
CA GLU A 475 6.14 -8.69 -14.86
C GLU A 475 6.51 -8.04 -16.19
N ARG A 476 7.38 -7.02 -16.15
CA ARG A 476 7.86 -6.32 -17.33
C ARG A 476 8.55 -7.24 -18.33
N HIS A 477 9.39 -8.16 -17.84
CA HIS A 477 10.10 -9.13 -18.67
C HIS A 477 9.33 -10.42 -18.91
N GLN A 478 8.09 -10.53 -18.41
CA GLN A 478 7.22 -11.71 -18.52
C GLN A 478 7.91 -13.00 -18.00
N LEU A 479 8.74 -12.86 -16.97
CA LEU A 479 9.46 -13.97 -16.36
C LEU A 479 8.60 -14.63 -15.28
N SER A 480 8.50 -15.96 -15.34
CA SER A 480 7.83 -16.78 -14.33
C SER A 480 8.88 -17.57 -13.55
N LEU A 481 8.78 -17.53 -12.22
CA LEU A 481 9.67 -18.27 -11.32
C LEU A 481 9.00 -19.55 -10.84
N SER A 482 9.81 -20.51 -10.39
CA SER A 482 9.33 -21.72 -9.74
C SER A 482 8.64 -21.45 -8.39
N SER A 483 7.75 -22.37 -8.01
CA SER A 483 7.11 -22.35 -6.69
C SER A 483 8.12 -22.42 -5.54
N THR A 484 9.26 -23.09 -5.73
CA THR A 484 10.32 -23.15 -4.71
C THR A 484 10.95 -21.79 -4.43
N THR A 485 11.08 -20.93 -5.45
CA THR A 485 11.63 -19.57 -5.28
C THR A 485 10.65 -18.67 -4.52
N TRP A 486 9.35 -18.74 -4.84
CA TRP A 486 8.33 -18.00 -4.09
C TRP A 486 8.22 -18.46 -2.64
N LEU A 487 8.42 -19.75 -2.38
CA LEU A 487 8.45 -20.28 -1.01
C LEU A 487 9.60 -19.68 -0.19
N LYS A 488 10.78 -19.45 -0.80
CA LYS A 488 11.89 -18.74 -0.15
C LYS A 488 11.59 -17.27 0.10
N TRP A 489 10.83 -16.61 -0.77
CA TRP A 489 10.34 -15.26 -0.51
C TRP A 489 9.34 -15.19 0.64
N LEU A 490 8.44 -16.17 0.76
CA LEU A 490 7.54 -16.28 1.90
C LEU A 490 8.31 -16.49 3.20
N ASP A 491 9.40 -17.25 3.17
CA ASP A 491 10.32 -17.42 4.32
C ASP A 491 10.93 -16.08 4.76
N VAL A 492 11.43 -15.28 3.81
CA VAL A 492 11.95 -13.92 4.08
C VAL A 492 10.91 -13.06 4.80
N LEU A 493 9.66 -13.05 4.32
CA LEU A 493 8.57 -12.28 4.94
C LEU A 493 8.18 -12.86 6.31
N ALA A 494 8.23 -14.18 6.49
CA ALA A 494 7.95 -14.83 7.75
C ALA A 494 9.06 -14.63 8.80
N MET A 495 10.26 -14.18 8.42
CA MET A 495 11.33 -13.81 9.35
C MET A 495 11.20 -12.39 9.91
N GLU A 496 10.32 -11.55 9.33
CA GLU A 496 10.09 -10.19 9.82
C GLU A 496 9.43 -10.19 11.21
N GLN A 497 10.00 -9.40 12.13
CA GLN A 497 9.49 -9.29 13.51
C GLN A 497 8.22 -8.45 13.61
N SER A 498 8.00 -7.54 12.65
CA SER A 498 6.84 -6.64 12.64
C SER A 498 6.15 -6.71 11.28
N VAL A 499 4.89 -7.11 11.27
CA VAL A 499 4.12 -7.29 10.03
C VAL A 499 3.13 -6.14 9.87
N SER A 500 3.30 -5.36 8.82
CA SER A 500 2.42 -4.29 8.38
C SER A 500 1.44 -4.79 7.32
N GLN A 501 0.44 -3.96 6.98
CA GLN A 501 -0.49 -4.27 5.88
C GLN A 501 0.25 -4.47 4.54
N ALA A 502 1.33 -3.72 4.30
CA ALA A 502 2.17 -3.88 3.11
C ALA A 502 2.87 -5.25 3.07
N ASP A 503 3.27 -5.78 4.23
CA ASP A 503 3.89 -7.11 4.33
C ASP A 503 2.90 -8.23 3.98
N ILE A 504 1.63 -8.09 4.39
CA ILE A 504 0.57 -9.04 4.02
C ILE A 504 0.27 -8.95 2.52
N LYS A 505 0.26 -7.73 1.96
CA LYS A 505 0.10 -7.54 0.51
C LYS A 505 1.25 -8.18 -0.27
N LEU A 506 2.50 -8.06 0.20
CA LEU A 506 3.65 -8.75 -0.40
C LEU A 506 3.55 -10.26 -0.27
N ALA A 507 3.10 -10.77 0.88
CA ALA A 507 2.85 -12.19 1.08
C ALA A 507 1.77 -12.69 0.11
N ALA A 508 0.67 -11.95 -0.05
CA ALA A 508 -0.38 -12.27 -1.01
C ALA A 508 0.14 -12.30 -2.45
N MET A 509 0.99 -11.34 -2.86
CA MET A 509 1.61 -11.36 -4.19
C MET A 509 2.52 -12.57 -4.40
N ALA A 510 3.35 -12.94 -3.41
CA ALA A 510 4.18 -14.14 -3.48
C ALA A 510 3.32 -15.42 -3.50
N THR A 511 2.26 -15.48 -2.70
CA THR A 511 1.33 -16.61 -2.65
C THR A 511 0.58 -16.79 -3.96
N ASP A 512 0.09 -15.71 -4.58
CA ASP A 512 -0.57 -15.77 -5.90
C ASP A 512 0.36 -16.41 -6.95
N ARG A 513 1.61 -15.94 -7.04
CA ARG A 513 2.59 -16.49 -7.98
C ARG A 513 3.03 -17.92 -7.63
N PHE A 514 3.13 -18.23 -6.35
CA PHE A 514 3.38 -19.59 -5.86
C PHE A 514 2.29 -20.56 -6.32
N LEU A 515 1.01 -20.18 -6.14
CA LEU A 515 -0.15 -21.00 -6.47
C LEU A 515 -0.41 -21.13 -7.98
N GLN A 516 0.07 -20.18 -8.79
CA GLN A 516 0.03 -20.28 -10.26
C GLN A 516 1.02 -21.33 -10.82
N GLY A 517 2.06 -21.70 -10.04
CA GLY A 517 3.05 -22.70 -10.44
C GLY A 517 2.65 -24.14 -10.12
N SER A 518 3.50 -25.10 -10.50
CA SER A 518 3.37 -26.49 -10.05
C SER A 518 3.75 -26.60 -8.57
N VAL A 519 2.77 -26.84 -7.70
CA VAL A 519 2.96 -26.91 -6.25
C VAL A 519 2.86 -28.37 -5.77
N SER A 520 3.89 -28.85 -5.07
CA SER A 520 3.82 -30.13 -4.36
C SER A 520 3.04 -29.97 -3.04
N GLN A 521 2.46 -31.06 -2.54
CA GLN A 521 1.76 -31.05 -1.26
C GLN A 521 2.67 -30.56 -0.11
N GLU A 522 3.94 -30.96 -0.11
CA GLU A 522 4.93 -30.51 0.89
C GLU A 522 5.19 -28.99 0.80
N ALA A 523 5.39 -28.46 -0.41
CA ALA A 523 5.58 -27.02 -0.60
C ALA A 523 4.34 -26.22 -0.19
N TYR A 524 3.14 -26.75 -0.47
CA TYR A 524 1.87 -26.16 -0.05
C TYR A 524 1.78 -26.06 1.48
N GLN A 525 2.09 -27.15 2.19
CA GLN A 525 2.12 -27.19 3.66
C GLN A 525 3.15 -26.22 4.25
N GLN A 526 4.35 -26.16 3.67
CA GLN A 526 5.39 -25.22 4.10
C GLN A 526 4.93 -23.76 3.92
N SER A 527 4.26 -23.44 2.79
CA SER A 527 3.72 -22.09 2.56
C SER A 527 2.66 -21.72 3.59
N GLY A 528 1.76 -22.65 3.94
CA GLY A 528 0.74 -22.44 4.96
C GLY A 528 1.35 -22.16 6.33
N ALA A 529 2.38 -22.91 6.73
CA ALA A 529 3.07 -22.67 8.00
C ALA A 529 3.74 -21.30 8.06
N MET A 530 4.38 -20.84 6.97
CA MET A 530 4.96 -19.49 6.88
C MET A 530 3.88 -18.41 6.96
N LEU A 531 2.77 -18.60 6.26
CA LEU A 531 1.65 -17.65 6.29
C LEU A 531 0.97 -17.60 7.65
N GLU A 532 0.84 -18.72 8.37
CA GLU A 532 0.32 -18.72 9.75
C GLU A 532 1.15 -17.81 10.67
N LEU A 533 2.48 -17.84 10.55
CA LEU A 533 3.37 -16.94 11.31
C LEU A 533 3.13 -15.47 10.96
N ILE A 534 2.91 -15.16 9.67
CA ILE A 534 2.61 -13.81 9.20
C ILE A 534 1.24 -13.35 9.74
N VAL A 535 0.21 -14.20 9.66
CA VAL A 535 -1.15 -13.92 10.16
C VAL A 535 -1.15 -13.70 11.67
N GLU A 536 -0.44 -14.52 12.43
CA GLU A 536 -0.32 -14.41 13.88
C GLU A 536 0.25 -13.03 14.28
N ARG A 537 1.30 -12.59 13.60
CA ARG A 537 1.92 -11.28 13.84
C ARG A 537 1.13 -10.10 13.29
N ALA A 538 0.23 -10.34 12.33
CA ALA A 538 -0.56 -9.32 11.65
C ALA A 538 -1.99 -9.14 12.20
N SER A 539 -2.39 -9.91 13.22
CA SER A 539 -3.76 -9.94 13.76
C SER A 539 -4.20 -8.60 14.37
N SER A 540 -4.69 -7.70 13.53
CA SER A 540 -5.19 -6.37 13.91
C SER A 540 -6.30 -5.91 12.96
N PHE A 541 -7.20 -5.04 13.43
CA PHE A 541 -8.35 -4.56 12.66
C PHE A 541 -7.93 -3.94 11.32
N ARG A 542 -6.83 -3.18 11.30
CA ARG A 542 -6.27 -2.53 10.10
C ARG A 542 -5.89 -3.53 9.00
N ASN A 543 -5.46 -4.72 9.39
CA ASN A 543 -4.91 -5.71 8.47
C ASN A 543 -5.97 -6.67 7.90
N LEU A 544 -7.20 -6.61 8.41
CA LEU A 544 -8.24 -7.60 8.15
C LEU A 544 -8.57 -7.75 6.66
N SER A 545 -8.71 -6.64 5.93
CA SER A 545 -8.97 -6.68 4.48
C SER A 545 -7.86 -7.41 3.71
N ALA A 546 -6.60 -7.19 4.05
CA ALA A 546 -5.48 -7.84 3.38
C ALA A 546 -5.39 -9.34 3.74
N LEU A 547 -5.77 -9.70 4.97
CA LEU A 547 -5.89 -11.11 5.39
C LEU A 547 -7.00 -11.83 4.62
N CYS A 548 -8.14 -11.18 4.35
CA CYS A 548 -9.20 -11.75 3.52
C CYS A 548 -8.70 -12.06 2.10
N GLU A 549 -8.05 -11.09 1.46
CA GLU A 549 -7.49 -11.27 0.12
C GLU A 549 -6.52 -12.47 0.07
N LEU A 550 -5.69 -12.64 1.10
CA LEU A 550 -4.79 -13.78 1.21
C LEU A 550 -5.53 -15.12 1.27
N ILE A 551 -6.63 -15.22 2.04
CA ILE A 551 -7.45 -16.45 2.11
C ILE A 551 -8.16 -16.71 0.76
N GLU A 552 -8.65 -15.67 0.10
CA GLU A 552 -9.32 -15.81 -1.20
C GLU A 552 -8.41 -16.39 -2.28
N LEU A 553 -7.11 -16.10 -2.25
CA LEU A 553 -6.14 -16.70 -3.19
C LEU A 553 -6.13 -18.24 -3.12
N PHE A 554 -6.22 -18.80 -1.93
CA PHE A 554 -6.28 -20.26 -1.76
C PHE A 554 -7.63 -20.85 -2.20
N LEU A 555 -8.72 -20.10 -2.06
CA LEU A 555 -10.04 -20.51 -2.55
C LEU A 555 -10.14 -20.48 -4.08
N ASP A 556 -9.34 -19.63 -4.73
CA ASP A 556 -9.30 -19.51 -6.18
C ASP A 556 -8.31 -20.47 -6.86
N ALA A 557 -7.35 -21.00 -6.09
CA ALA A 557 -6.37 -21.97 -6.57
C ALA A 557 -6.80 -23.44 -6.30
N PRO A 558 -6.25 -24.41 -7.05
CA PRO A 558 -6.46 -25.82 -6.74
C PRO A 558 -5.93 -26.20 -5.35
N VAL A 559 -6.83 -26.62 -4.46
CA VAL A 559 -6.49 -27.02 -3.09
C VAL A 559 -5.68 -28.32 -3.08
N GLN A 560 -4.41 -28.25 -2.71
CA GLN A 560 -3.53 -29.43 -2.58
C GLN A 560 -3.69 -30.15 -1.24
N ASP A 561 -3.94 -29.39 -0.18
CA ASP A 561 -4.16 -29.90 1.18
C ASP A 561 -5.17 -29.03 1.94
N LEU A 562 -6.37 -29.57 2.13
CA LEU A 562 -7.46 -28.86 2.81
C LEU A 562 -7.13 -28.58 4.29
N ALA A 563 -6.33 -29.43 4.94
CA ALA A 563 -5.96 -29.25 6.34
C ALA A 563 -5.14 -27.97 6.54
N THR A 564 -4.22 -27.69 5.61
CA THR A 564 -3.40 -26.47 5.61
C THR A 564 -4.26 -25.21 5.45
N LEU A 565 -5.18 -25.20 4.48
CA LEU A 565 -6.10 -24.06 4.29
C LEU A 565 -7.02 -23.86 5.51
N THR A 566 -7.53 -24.95 6.07
CA THR A 566 -8.35 -24.94 7.28
C THR A 566 -7.60 -24.33 8.46
N SER A 567 -6.35 -24.75 8.69
CA SER A 567 -5.51 -24.24 9.77
C SER A 567 -5.27 -22.73 9.64
N LEU A 568 -4.90 -22.28 8.43
CA LEU A 568 -4.70 -20.86 8.13
C LEU A 568 -5.97 -20.03 8.37
N TRP A 569 -7.13 -20.51 7.91
CA TRP A 569 -8.42 -19.85 8.13
C TRP A 569 -8.76 -19.76 9.63
N LEU A 570 -8.58 -20.84 10.39
CA LEU A 570 -8.88 -20.85 11.82
C LEU A 570 -8.06 -19.82 12.62
N ARG A 571 -6.84 -19.49 12.17
CA ARG A 571 -6.06 -18.37 12.74
C ARG A 571 -6.76 -17.03 12.53
N VAL A 572 -7.18 -16.74 11.30
CA VAL A 572 -7.91 -15.50 10.97
C VAL A 572 -9.25 -15.46 11.73
N GLN A 573 -10.01 -16.55 11.72
CA GLN A 573 -11.30 -16.66 12.39
C GLN A 573 -11.19 -16.42 13.92
N SER A 574 -10.18 -16.99 14.56
CA SER A 574 -9.93 -16.81 16.00
C SER A 574 -9.75 -15.33 16.36
N PHE A 575 -8.95 -14.61 15.57
CA PHE A 575 -8.75 -13.17 15.72
C PHE A 575 -10.06 -12.39 15.48
N VAL A 576 -10.77 -12.70 14.40
CA VAL A 576 -12.04 -12.05 14.00
C VAL A 576 -13.12 -12.20 15.07
N GLY A 577 -13.20 -13.37 15.72
CA GLY A 577 -14.14 -13.61 16.82
C GLY A 577 -13.99 -12.61 17.97
N GLY A 578 -12.78 -12.13 18.24
CA GLY A 578 -12.50 -11.13 19.28
C GLY A 578 -12.95 -9.70 18.93
N ILE A 579 -13.12 -9.40 17.64
CA ILE A 579 -13.49 -8.05 17.15
C ILE A 579 -14.83 -8.00 16.41
N TRP A 580 -15.56 -9.12 16.34
CA TRP A 580 -16.78 -9.28 15.54
C TRP A 580 -17.80 -8.14 15.70
N ALA A 581 -18.08 -7.76 16.95
CA ALA A 581 -19.05 -6.72 17.28
C ALA A 581 -18.70 -5.34 16.72
N ARG A 582 -17.43 -5.10 16.39
CA ARG A 582 -16.91 -3.82 15.86
C ARG A 582 -16.82 -3.79 14.34
N LEU A 583 -16.93 -4.94 13.69
CA LEU A 583 -16.89 -5.02 12.23
C LEU A 583 -18.15 -4.38 11.65
N ASP A 584 -18.02 -3.64 10.56
CA ASP A 584 -19.14 -3.15 9.78
C ASP A 584 -19.89 -4.32 9.11
N PRO A 585 -21.17 -4.15 8.72
CA PRO A 585 -21.98 -5.22 8.11
C PRO A 585 -21.34 -5.83 6.86
N THR A 586 -20.64 -5.03 6.06
CA THR A 586 -19.96 -5.48 4.85
C THR A 586 -18.82 -6.45 5.19
N THR A 587 -17.95 -6.06 6.12
CA THR A 587 -16.85 -6.91 6.57
C THR A 587 -17.36 -8.18 7.23
N ARG A 588 -18.44 -8.13 8.00
CA ARG A 588 -19.08 -9.35 8.56
C ARG A 588 -19.56 -10.30 7.46
N THR A 589 -20.13 -9.76 6.40
CA THR A 589 -20.59 -10.55 5.24
C THR A 589 -19.41 -11.24 4.55
N VAL A 590 -18.29 -10.53 4.36
CA VAL A 590 -17.04 -11.12 3.84
C VAL A 590 -16.58 -12.29 4.72
N MET A 591 -16.51 -12.11 6.05
CA MET A 591 -16.06 -13.17 6.96
C MET A 591 -16.94 -14.42 6.93
N ARG A 592 -18.26 -14.25 6.90
CA ARG A 592 -19.20 -15.38 6.80
C ARG A 592 -19.01 -16.11 5.48
N ASN A 593 -18.89 -15.39 4.36
CA ASN A 593 -18.66 -16.01 3.06
C ASN A 593 -17.33 -16.79 3.00
N LEU A 594 -16.26 -16.24 3.59
CA LEU A 594 -14.98 -16.95 3.68
C LEU A 594 -15.05 -18.19 4.57
N ALA A 595 -15.78 -18.13 5.69
CA ALA A 595 -16.01 -19.30 6.54
C ALA A 595 -16.68 -20.43 5.75
N THR A 596 -17.76 -20.11 5.05
CA THR A 596 -18.47 -21.07 4.19
C THR A 596 -17.59 -21.57 3.05
N GLY A 597 -16.77 -20.71 2.46
CA GLY A 597 -15.84 -21.07 1.39
C GLY A 597 -14.76 -22.07 1.82
N VAL A 598 -14.23 -21.94 3.04
CA VAL A 598 -13.15 -22.80 3.54
C VAL A 598 -13.69 -24.07 4.21
N LEU A 599 -14.71 -23.94 5.06
CA LEU A 599 -15.19 -25.02 5.93
C LEU A 599 -16.50 -25.68 5.44
N GLY A 600 -17.16 -25.10 4.43
CA GLY A 600 -18.42 -25.57 3.88
C GLY A 600 -19.67 -24.90 4.48
N GLU A 601 -20.84 -25.27 3.95
CA GLU A 601 -22.15 -24.77 4.38
C GLU A 601 -22.39 -24.96 5.89
N GLY A 602 -22.90 -23.92 6.55
CA GLY A 602 -23.16 -23.90 7.99
C GLY A 602 -21.99 -23.38 8.84
N ALA A 603 -20.80 -23.21 8.27
CA ALA A 603 -19.64 -22.69 9.00
C ALA A 603 -19.79 -21.23 9.43
N GLU A 604 -20.62 -20.45 8.74
CA GLU A 604 -20.94 -19.06 9.08
C GLU A 604 -21.60 -18.92 10.46
N SER A 605 -22.21 -20.00 10.97
CA SER A 605 -22.82 -20.05 12.31
C SER A 605 -21.83 -19.91 13.47
N VAL A 606 -20.53 -20.04 13.20
CA VAL A 606 -19.47 -19.79 14.19
C VAL A 606 -19.44 -18.32 14.63
N PHE A 607 -19.91 -17.42 13.77
CA PHE A 607 -20.00 -15.99 14.07
C PHE A 607 -21.38 -15.64 14.63
N PRO A 608 -21.47 -14.74 15.64
CA PRO A 608 -22.74 -14.30 16.19
C PRO A 608 -23.71 -13.78 15.12
N ALA A 609 -24.98 -14.17 15.26
CA ALA A 609 -26.07 -13.60 14.46
C ALA A 609 -26.20 -12.09 14.76
N GLU A 610 -26.54 -11.32 13.73
CA GLU A 610 -26.87 -9.90 13.93
C GLU A 610 -28.15 -9.81 14.75
N LYS A 611 -28.11 -9.02 15.82
CA LYS A 611 -29.34 -8.59 16.48
C LYS A 611 -29.92 -7.49 15.61
N ASP A 612 -31.20 -7.57 15.27
CA ASP A 612 -31.98 -6.45 14.75
C ASP A 612 -31.96 -5.31 15.79
N SER A 613 -30.89 -4.52 15.83
CA SER A 613 -30.88 -3.26 16.55
C SER A 613 -31.57 -2.24 15.65
N GLY A 614 -32.86 -2.00 15.88
CA GLY A 614 -33.69 -1.01 15.19
C GLY A 614 -33.28 0.44 15.44
N THR A 615 -31.97 0.72 15.47
CA THR A 615 -31.35 2.04 15.58
C THR A 615 -30.06 2.03 14.75
N ALA A 616 -30.15 1.74 13.46
CA ALA A 616 -29.13 2.17 12.52
C ALA A 616 -29.35 3.68 12.31
N ASP A 617 -28.31 4.49 12.50
CA ASP A 617 -28.35 5.90 12.11
C ASP A 617 -28.71 5.98 10.62
N ALA A 618 -29.53 6.97 10.23
CA ALA A 618 -30.10 7.09 8.88
C ALA A 618 -29.05 7.25 7.74
N GLU A 619 -27.76 7.31 8.07
CA GLU A 619 -26.65 7.38 7.12
C GLU A 619 -26.10 5.98 6.71
N ASP A 620 -26.48 4.90 7.40
CA ASP A 620 -25.98 3.52 7.15
C ASP A 620 -26.99 2.59 6.44
N GLU A 621 -28.19 3.07 6.07
CA GLU A 621 -29.14 2.26 5.29
C GLU A 621 -28.66 2.11 3.83
N LEU A 622 -28.33 0.88 3.44
CA LEU A 622 -28.02 0.53 2.06
C LEU A 622 -29.24 0.85 1.15
N PRO A 623 -29.02 1.42 -0.04
CA PRO A 623 -30.12 1.79 -0.93
C PRO A 623 -30.87 0.55 -1.45
N ASP A 624 -32.17 0.70 -1.71
CA ASP A 624 -32.95 -0.31 -2.43
C ASP A 624 -32.54 -0.34 -3.90
N LEU A 625 -31.89 -1.44 -4.30
CA LEU A 625 -31.41 -1.69 -5.66
C LEU A 625 -32.20 -2.82 -6.36
N SER A 626 -33.42 -3.09 -5.91
CA SER A 626 -34.28 -4.11 -6.51
C SER A 626 -34.48 -3.87 -8.01
N GLY A 627 -34.16 -4.88 -8.81
CA GLY A 627 -34.24 -4.83 -10.27
C GLY A 627 -33.01 -4.24 -10.98
N ALA A 628 -32.06 -3.64 -10.26
CA ALA A 628 -30.83 -3.11 -10.84
C ALA A 628 -29.95 -4.25 -11.41
N ARG A 629 -29.28 -3.95 -12.53
CA ARG A 629 -28.35 -4.85 -13.21
C ARG A 629 -26.92 -4.44 -12.92
N VAL A 630 -26.17 -5.31 -12.28
CA VAL A 630 -24.74 -5.11 -12.00
C VAL A 630 -23.93 -6.08 -12.85
N ALA A 631 -22.95 -5.56 -13.58
CA ALA A 631 -21.96 -6.38 -14.27
C ALA A 631 -20.63 -6.33 -13.51
N ILE A 632 -19.98 -7.49 -13.34
CA ILE A 632 -18.64 -7.62 -12.75
C ILE A 632 -17.70 -8.18 -13.80
N TYR A 633 -16.66 -7.43 -14.15
CA TYR A 633 -15.54 -7.92 -14.94
C TYR A 633 -14.32 -8.21 -14.07
N SER A 634 -13.81 -9.43 -14.12
CA SER A 634 -12.56 -9.84 -13.46
C SER A 634 -11.98 -11.09 -14.14
N LEU A 635 -10.66 -11.16 -14.32
CA LEU A 635 -10.01 -12.42 -14.73
C LEU A 635 -9.97 -13.46 -13.60
N THR A 636 -10.19 -13.04 -12.35
CA THR A 636 -10.32 -13.94 -11.20
C THR A 636 -11.78 -14.36 -11.06
N GLU A 637 -12.20 -15.40 -11.79
CA GLU A 637 -13.60 -15.82 -11.87
C GLU A 637 -14.18 -16.19 -10.48
N GLY A 638 -13.40 -16.87 -9.64
CA GLY A 638 -13.82 -17.27 -8.29
C GLY A 638 -14.15 -16.08 -7.40
N ALA A 639 -13.30 -15.05 -7.40
CA ALA A 639 -13.57 -13.77 -6.71
C ALA A 639 -14.85 -13.09 -7.24
N ALA A 640 -15.05 -13.00 -8.56
CA ALA A 640 -16.26 -12.42 -9.13
C ALA A 640 -17.53 -13.20 -8.75
N ARG A 641 -17.45 -14.53 -8.69
CA ARG A 641 -18.56 -15.40 -8.27
C ARG A 641 -18.93 -15.18 -6.79
N ARG A 642 -17.95 -15.09 -5.90
CA ARG A 642 -18.17 -14.78 -4.48
C ARG A 642 -18.74 -13.37 -4.30
N ALA A 643 -18.19 -12.36 -4.99
CA ALA A 643 -18.71 -11.00 -4.95
C ALA A 643 -20.18 -10.94 -5.41
N LYS A 644 -20.53 -11.67 -6.47
CA LYS A 644 -21.92 -11.85 -6.92
C LYS A 644 -22.81 -12.40 -5.80
N GLN A 645 -22.42 -13.50 -5.15
CA GLN A 645 -23.21 -14.09 -4.06
C GLN A 645 -23.40 -13.11 -2.90
N MET A 646 -22.36 -12.37 -2.54
CA MET A 646 -22.42 -11.38 -1.46
C MET A 646 -23.35 -10.21 -1.80
N LEU A 647 -23.27 -9.69 -3.03
CA LEU A 647 -24.18 -8.63 -3.50
C LEU A 647 -25.64 -9.11 -3.54
N GLU A 648 -25.90 -10.31 -4.05
CA GLU A 648 -27.25 -10.89 -4.09
C GLU A 648 -27.80 -11.19 -2.67
N THR A 649 -26.92 -11.36 -1.68
CA THR A 649 -27.29 -11.52 -0.27
C THR A 649 -27.62 -10.18 0.39
N LEU A 650 -26.82 -9.14 0.12
CA LEU A 650 -27.01 -7.82 0.72
C LEU A 650 -28.14 -7.00 0.07
N PHE A 651 -28.33 -7.12 -1.24
CA PHE A 651 -29.32 -6.35 -1.99
C PHE A 651 -30.40 -7.27 -2.56
N ALA A 652 -31.53 -7.35 -1.87
CA ALA A 652 -32.65 -8.17 -2.30
C ALA A 652 -33.17 -7.73 -3.69
N GLY A 653 -33.22 -8.65 -4.64
CA GLY A 653 -33.77 -8.40 -6.00
C GLY A 653 -32.79 -7.81 -7.02
N ILE A 654 -31.52 -7.59 -6.65
CA ILE A 654 -30.46 -7.20 -7.60
C ILE A 654 -30.15 -8.35 -8.58
N ARG A 655 -29.70 -8.03 -9.79
CA ARG A 655 -29.23 -9.03 -10.77
C ARG A 655 -27.78 -8.81 -11.09
N VAL A 656 -26.93 -9.77 -10.69
CA VAL A 656 -25.49 -9.68 -10.93
C VAL A 656 -25.05 -10.65 -12.02
N GLU A 657 -24.36 -10.13 -13.04
CA GLU A 657 -23.71 -10.93 -14.08
C GLU A 657 -22.19 -10.77 -14.01
N ILE A 658 -21.46 -11.85 -14.32
CA ILE A 658 -19.99 -11.85 -14.29
C ILE A 658 -19.40 -12.11 -15.69
N CYS A 659 -18.20 -11.59 -15.93
CA CYS A 659 -17.43 -11.79 -17.15
C CYS A 659 -15.93 -11.85 -16.86
N HIS A 660 -15.26 -12.85 -17.45
CA HIS A 660 -13.81 -13.09 -17.30
C HIS A 660 -13.10 -13.19 -18.66
N ALA A 661 -13.68 -12.62 -19.71
CA ALA A 661 -13.11 -12.71 -21.06
C ALA A 661 -11.76 -11.97 -21.15
N HIS A 662 -10.73 -12.63 -21.69
CA HIS A 662 -9.42 -12.02 -21.93
C HIS A 662 -9.43 -11.01 -23.11
N THR A 663 -10.46 -11.03 -23.95
CA THR A 663 -10.59 -10.20 -25.14
C THR A 663 -11.94 -9.48 -25.18
N ALA A 664 -12.05 -8.50 -26.08
CA ALA A 664 -13.30 -7.78 -26.34
C ALA A 664 -14.34 -8.70 -27.00
N THR A 665 -15.21 -9.32 -26.21
CA THR A 665 -16.31 -10.17 -26.71
C THR A 665 -17.61 -9.38 -26.85
N ASP A 666 -18.49 -9.79 -27.77
CA ASP A 666 -19.83 -9.19 -27.92
C ASP A 666 -20.63 -9.22 -26.62
N LYS A 667 -20.44 -10.29 -25.81
CA LYS A 667 -21.04 -10.42 -24.48
C LYS A 667 -20.56 -9.31 -23.54
N LEU A 668 -19.25 -9.08 -23.45
CA LEU A 668 -18.65 -8.03 -22.61
C LEU A 668 -19.14 -6.63 -23.03
N VAL A 669 -19.15 -6.36 -24.34
CA VAL A 669 -19.64 -5.08 -24.89
C VAL A 669 -21.13 -4.89 -24.60
N ASN A 670 -21.94 -5.94 -24.72
CA ASN A 670 -23.37 -5.87 -24.43
C ASN A 670 -23.63 -5.66 -22.93
N GLN A 671 -22.89 -6.32 -22.05
CA GLN A 671 -22.96 -6.09 -20.60
C GLN A 671 -22.58 -4.65 -20.24
N ALA A 672 -21.52 -4.12 -20.87
CA ALA A 672 -21.11 -2.72 -20.67
C ALA A 672 -22.24 -1.73 -21.03
N LYS A 673 -22.99 -2.02 -22.10
CA LYS A 673 -24.12 -1.19 -22.55
C LYS A 673 -25.38 -1.30 -21.71
N GLN A 674 -25.67 -2.48 -21.14
CA GLN A 674 -26.96 -2.77 -20.54
C GLN A 674 -26.98 -2.75 -19.00
N ALA A 675 -25.82 -2.85 -18.35
CA ALA A 675 -25.75 -2.83 -16.90
C ALA A 675 -25.96 -1.42 -16.35
N ASP A 676 -26.71 -1.29 -15.27
CA ASP A 676 -26.87 -0.02 -14.55
C ASP A 676 -25.53 0.34 -13.88
N TYR A 677 -24.90 -0.64 -13.23
CA TYR A 677 -23.60 -0.50 -12.60
C TYR A 677 -22.59 -1.49 -13.19
N PHE A 678 -21.34 -1.05 -13.33
CA PHE A 678 -20.28 -1.89 -13.88
C PHE A 678 -19.03 -1.86 -13.01
N ILE A 679 -18.76 -2.98 -12.33
CA ILE A 679 -17.55 -3.20 -11.55
C ILE A 679 -16.47 -3.74 -12.49
N PHE A 680 -15.38 -3.00 -12.64
CA PHE A 680 -14.25 -3.39 -13.49
C PHE A 680 -13.00 -3.60 -12.63
N SER A 681 -12.66 -4.86 -12.36
CA SER A 681 -11.44 -5.21 -11.60
C SER A 681 -10.19 -5.03 -12.46
N ALA A 682 -9.66 -3.81 -12.46
CA ALA A 682 -8.54 -3.41 -13.32
C ALA A 682 -7.22 -4.13 -12.99
N GLY A 683 -7.01 -4.53 -11.72
CA GLY A 683 -5.79 -5.21 -11.27
C GLY A 683 -5.53 -6.55 -11.95
N SER A 684 -6.53 -7.10 -12.64
CA SER A 684 -6.42 -8.33 -13.41
C SER A 684 -6.80 -8.13 -14.88
N ALA A 685 -7.12 -6.93 -15.36
CA ALA A 685 -7.76 -6.76 -16.67
C ALA A 685 -6.75 -6.71 -17.84
N THR A 686 -7.16 -7.21 -19.01
CA THR A 686 -6.39 -6.98 -20.24
C THR A 686 -6.69 -5.58 -20.81
N HIS A 687 -5.69 -4.97 -21.46
CA HIS A 687 -5.89 -3.69 -22.17
C HIS A 687 -7.04 -3.78 -23.19
N GLN A 688 -7.20 -4.93 -23.86
CA GLN A 688 -8.27 -5.12 -24.84
C GLN A 688 -9.65 -5.06 -24.20
N ALA A 689 -9.86 -5.71 -23.05
CA ALA A 689 -11.13 -5.65 -22.32
C ALA A 689 -11.40 -4.24 -21.78
N PHE A 690 -10.37 -3.57 -21.26
CA PHE A 690 -10.48 -2.20 -20.76
C PHE A 690 -10.94 -1.23 -21.83
N TYR A 691 -10.29 -1.23 -23.01
CA TYR A 691 -10.68 -0.34 -24.11
C TYR A 691 -12.08 -0.65 -24.63
N ALA A 692 -12.46 -1.93 -24.69
CA ALA A 692 -13.79 -2.34 -25.14
C ALA A 692 -14.90 -1.82 -24.22
N VAL A 693 -14.70 -1.86 -22.89
CA VAL A 693 -15.67 -1.37 -21.90
C VAL A 693 -15.65 0.16 -21.83
N SER A 694 -14.46 0.77 -21.76
CA SER A 694 -14.29 2.23 -21.65
C SER A 694 -14.76 3.00 -22.89
N ALA A 695 -14.78 2.34 -24.05
CA ALA A 695 -15.40 2.89 -25.26
C ALA A 695 -16.93 2.99 -25.17
N GLN A 696 -17.58 2.20 -24.30
CA GLN A 696 -19.04 2.19 -24.16
C GLN A 696 -19.54 3.02 -22.98
N ARG A 697 -18.75 3.14 -21.90
CA ARG A 697 -19.15 3.86 -20.67
C ARG A 697 -17.95 4.43 -19.91
N ARG A 698 -18.19 5.45 -19.08
CA ARG A 698 -17.15 6.20 -18.33
C ARG A 698 -17.30 6.13 -16.81
N ASP A 699 -18.40 5.58 -16.32
CA ASP A 699 -18.83 5.48 -14.92
C ASP A 699 -18.48 4.12 -14.31
N LEU A 700 -17.25 3.64 -14.55
CA LEU A 700 -16.81 2.34 -14.06
C LEU A 700 -16.47 2.39 -12.56
N ILE A 701 -16.86 1.35 -11.83
CA ILE A 701 -16.53 1.15 -10.42
C ILE A 701 -15.23 0.34 -10.36
N TYR A 702 -14.19 0.91 -9.75
CA TYR A 702 -12.88 0.26 -9.66
C TYR A 702 -12.59 -0.21 -8.23
N PRO A 703 -12.56 -1.55 -8.01
CA PRO A 703 -12.06 -2.12 -6.76
C PRO A 703 -10.58 -1.79 -6.53
N THR A 704 -10.20 -1.62 -5.27
CA THR A 704 -8.79 -1.38 -4.87
C THR A 704 -7.94 -2.64 -4.89
N GLY A 705 -8.57 -3.82 -4.87
CA GLY A 705 -7.95 -5.14 -4.86
C GLY A 705 -8.67 -6.11 -5.78
N LYS A 706 -8.08 -7.30 -5.98
CA LYS A 706 -8.62 -8.32 -6.90
C LYS A 706 -9.69 -9.22 -6.26
N GLY A 707 -9.83 -9.15 -4.95
CA GLY A 707 -10.68 -10.02 -4.14
C GLY A 707 -12.16 -9.65 -4.14
N ALA A 708 -12.99 -10.59 -3.71
CA ALA A 708 -14.44 -10.43 -3.64
C ALA A 708 -14.84 -9.34 -2.64
N GLY A 709 -14.18 -9.28 -1.48
CA GLY A 709 -14.40 -8.22 -0.50
C GLY A 709 -14.09 -6.82 -1.03
N SER A 710 -13.05 -6.66 -1.86
CA SER A 710 -12.72 -5.37 -2.48
C SER A 710 -13.78 -4.94 -3.49
N MET A 711 -14.27 -5.87 -4.32
CA MET A 711 -15.38 -5.61 -5.25
C MET A 711 -16.64 -5.16 -4.53
N LEU A 712 -16.96 -5.82 -3.40
CA LEU A 712 -18.12 -5.49 -2.59
C LEU A 712 -18.00 -4.08 -1.98
N ASN A 713 -16.87 -3.79 -1.34
CA ASN A 713 -16.60 -2.48 -0.72
C ASN A 713 -16.67 -1.34 -1.74
N ALA A 714 -16.09 -1.53 -2.93
CA ALA A 714 -16.11 -0.52 -3.99
C ALA A 714 -17.53 -0.26 -4.52
N PHE A 715 -18.36 -1.30 -4.62
CA PHE A 715 -19.76 -1.15 -5.01
C PHE A 715 -20.57 -0.39 -3.95
N ILE A 716 -20.44 -0.78 -2.68
CA ILE A 716 -21.16 -0.13 -1.56
C ILE A 716 -20.77 1.35 -1.46
N ALA A 717 -19.47 1.65 -1.50
CA ALA A 717 -18.97 3.02 -1.49
C ALA A 717 -19.40 3.85 -2.71
N HIS A 718 -19.79 3.20 -3.81
CA HIS A 718 -20.33 3.89 -4.99
C HIS A 718 -21.81 4.20 -4.83
N VAL A 719 -22.62 3.28 -4.30
CA VAL A 719 -24.07 3.45 -4.18
C VAL A 719 -24.49 4.28 -2.97
N GLN A 720 -23.60 4.50 -2.01
CA GLN A 720 -23.79 5.40 -0.87
C GLN A 720 -23.37 6.87 -1.16
N LYS A 721 -22.73 7.14 -2.31
CA LYS A 721 -22.44 8.50 -2.78
C LYS A 721 -23.63 9.06 -3.54
#